data_AF-A0A1Z5JD00-F1
#
_entry.id   AF-A0A1Z5JD00-F1
#
_cell.length_a   1.000
_cell.length_b   1.000
_cell.length_c   1.000
_cell.angle_alpha   90.00
_cell.angle_beta   90.00
_cell.angle_gamma   90.00
#
_symmetry.space_group_name_H-M   'P 1'
#
loop_
_entity.id
_entity.type
_entity.pdbx_description
1 polymer ?
#
loop_
_entity_poly.entity_id
_entity_poly.type
_entity_poly.pdbx_seq_one_letter_code
_entity_poly.pdbx_strand_id
1 'polypeptide(L)'
;MRIRALEQLTALTLHWIFGRNNTGMWSLVSRRIGPFIAANRAYSSISAFLPRQNQQSFSSSNSIRTFSFQADDNSRKITFITDIEGDRDYLTRYVKQSKVLCFRPCDPRLETNFFPYQHCIDFQRPFRDCLVFGGDIWDQGGSDLYVIRQLLDLKERYPEHVHIVLGNRDINKMRLLQELHLDEQGLLPESYGVYWLKGRKITGDPDERQLLTQSPSERLKWILGNTMGSPRAFDYRKWELEQEELLLRGLEGQSTENFTSTVTDEDVVISYQRSTHPEGEMGRYLSNSNLAFQLGEILFVHGALPLTSEILADVSHREVSTDGFWDDLTFAMPWLPQNTKASDIRVSSIKDWIRLLNNFAEERVASWKEEALKGVPRVQFWSEGDWGYDLIDPKSNFSQLMQYGMGSIPPQGRRNPTIVYNRWCTNGMPRSFFPNSDEPKHAVFVGLVRDFFRRSELAIICTGHQPQGDMPNPIAVPLYDCNRTAWILSCDTSYSGDVNFVNQHSESIKRKGLGRQGSKSGRGLVAVSEVLITQCTTSGKVLDVHWHGILSDGSSYKSSSLDFALHKQDKTQSGILVGCLAPISFGSSLENSAIDGPWWTRAVLIEDEEKTLQKYVLVHGEGFHSYNCIIESKSILRD
;
A
#
# COMPACT_ATOMS: atom_id res chain seq x y z
N MET A 1 -59.56 -21.86 -23.53
CA MET A 1 -60.88 -22.53 -23.40
C MET A 1 -60.71 -23.80 -22.57
N ARG A 2 -61.74 -24.22 -21.81
CA ARG A 2 -61.98 -25.58 -21.22
C ARG A 2 -60.80 -26.38 -20.61
N ILE A 3 -60.96 -26.71 -19.30
CA ILE A 3 -60.78 -28.06 -18.68
C ILE A 3 -59.32 -28.57 -18.54
N ARG A 4 -58.81 -29.12 -17.41
CA ARG A 4 -59.22 -29.38 -15.99
C ARG A 4 -57.92 -29.83 -15.20
N ALA A 5 -57.82 -29.99 -13.86
CA ALA A 5 -58.49 -29.42 -12.67
C ALA A 5 -58.03 -30.11 -11.35
N LEU A 6 -57.92 -29.34 -10.24
CA LEU A 6 -58.01 -29.74 -8.80
C LEU A 6 -56.84 -30.60 -8.22
N GLU A 7 -56.53 -30.67 -6.92
CA GLU A 7 -57.08 -30.11 -5.64
C GLU A 7 -55.89 -30.02 -4.61
N GLN A 8 -55.76 -29.24 -3.52
CA GLN A 8 -56.64 -28.47 -2.59
C GLN A 8 -57.34 -29.33 -1.50
N LEU A 9 -57.51 -28.92 -0.21
CA LEU A 9 -57.13 -27.70 0.54
C LEU A 9 -57.26 -27.92 2.10
N THR A 10 -56.41 -27.30 2.94
CA THR A 10 -56.62 -26.99 4.41
C THR A 10 -56.82 -28.18 5.42
N ALA A 11 -56.80 -28.06 6.77
CA ALA A 11 -56.73 -26.91 7.70
C ALA A 11 -56.10 -27.21 9.12
N LEU A 12 -55.29 -26.27 9.63
CA LEU A 12 -55.41 -25.53 10.92
C LEU A 12 -55.53 -26.19 12.35
N THR A 13 -54.49 -25.91 13.18
CA THR A 13 -54.48 -25.42 14.61
C THR A 13 -54.52 -26.30 15.90
N LEU A 14 -53.64 -25.88 16.87
CA LEU A 14 -53.78 -25.72 18.34
C LEU A 14 -53.05 -26.63 19.39
N HIS A 15 -52.30 -25.94 20.28
CA HIS A 15 -52.04 -26.15 21.73
C HIS A 15 -51.06 -27.21 22.33
N TRP A 16 -49.79 -26.77 22.48
CA TRP A 16 -49.07 -26.42 23.75
C TRP A 16 -48.92 -27.37 24.99
N ILE A 17 -47.66 -27.38 25.48
CA ILE A 17 -47.04 -27.68 26.82
C ILE A 17 -46.82 -29.08 27.47
N PHE A 18 -45.62 -29.15 28.05
CA PHE A 18 -45.08 -29.89 29.23
C PHE A 18 -44.58 -31.35 29.16
N GLY A 19 -43.29 -31.49 29.49
CA GLY A 19 -42.56 -32.71 29.88
C GLY A 19 -41.13 -32.34 30.32
N ARG A 20 -40.58 -32.92 31.40
CA ARG A 20 -39.33 -32.47 32.07
C ARG A 20 -38.35 -33.62 32.38
N ASN A 21 -37.06 -33.27 32.39
CA ASN A 21 -35.94 -33.84 33.18
C ASN A 21 -35.64 -35.36 33.12
N ASN A 22 -34.43 -35.72 32.64
CA ASN A 22 -33.28 -36.23 33.43
C ASN A 22 -32.20 -36.82 32.49
N THR A 23 -30.93 -36.39 32.55
CA THR A 23 -29.85 -36.83 33.46
C THR A 23 -29.56 -38.34 33.44
N GLY A 24 -28.33 -38.70 33.04
CA GLY A 24 -27.82 -40.07 32.97
C GLY A 24 -26.51 -40.13 32.17
N MET A 25 -25.48 -40.80 32.68
CA MET A 25 -24.12 -40.80 32.11
C MET A 25 -23.45 -42.18 32.31
N TRP A 26 -22.45 -42.49 31.47
CA TRP A 26 -21.52 -43.65 31.49
C TRP A 26 -21.83 -44.93 30.68
N SER A 27 -21.12 -45.01 29.54
CA SER A 27 -20.31 -46.16 29.05
C SER A 27 -20.89 -47.58 28.91
N LEU A 28 -20.88 -48.09 27.67
CA LEU A 28 -19.78 -48.87 27.06
C LEU A 28 -19.92 -48.76 25.51
N VAL A 29 -18.91 -48.95 24.66
CA VAL A 29 -18.30 -50.23 24.24
C VAL A 29 -16.91 -49.96 23.61
N SER A 30 -16.03 -50.96 23.59
CA SER A 30 -14.64 -50.87 23.07
C SER A 30 -14.46 -51.61 21.74
N ARG A 31 -13.59 -51.11 20.84
CA ARG A 31 -12.33 -51.80 20.40
C ARG A 31 -11.64 -51.16 19.17
N ARG A 32 -10.34 -50.84 19.33
CA ARG A 32 -9.17 -51.08 18.42
C ARG A 32 -9.24 -50.47 16.99
N ILE A 33 -8.15 -50.15 16.28
CA ILE A 33 -6.72 -50.58 16.35
C ILE A 33 -5.78 -49.36 16.56
N GLY A 34 -4.52 -49.60 16.92
CA GLY A 34 -3.54 -48.60 17.40
C GLY A 34 -2.62 -47.94 16.35
N PRO A 35 -1.63 -47.15 16.80
CA PRO A 35 -0.94 -46.12 16.00
C PRO A 35 0.49 -46.48 15.56
N PHE A 36 1.08 -45.63 14.70
CA PHE A 36 2.53 -45.52 14.50
C PHE A 36 3.15 -44.44 15.42
N ILE A 37 4.45 -44.58 15.71
CA ILE A 37 5.15 -43.83 16.77
C ILE A 37 6.13 -42.79 16.20
N ALA A 38 6.35 -41.71 16.96
CA ALA A 38 7.19 -40.58 16.61
C ALA A 38 8.67 -40.70 17.06
N ALA A 39 9.52 -39.86 16.47
CA ALA A 39 10.88 -39.53 16.89
C ALA A 39 11.13 -38.04 16.50
N ASN A 40 11.91 -37.20 17.19
CA ASN A 40 12.83 -37.40 18.32
C ASN A 40 12.67 -36.29 19.37
N ARG A 41 13.00 -36.58 20.64
CA ARG A 41 13.42 -35.55 21.63
C ARG A 41 14.17 -36.16 22.82
N ALA A 42 15.49 -36.00 22.85
CA ALA A 42 16.32 -35.94 24.08
C ALA A 42 17.80 -35.72 23.70
N TYR A 43 18.46 -34.76 24.34
CA TYR A 43 19.76 -34.95 24.98
C TYR A 43 20.06 -33.75 25.91
N SER A 44 20.67 -34.02 27.07
CA SER A 44 20.94 -33.00 28.09
C SER A 44 22.14 -33.38 28.96
N SER A 45 23.18 -32.55 28.93
CA SER A 45 24.33 -32.56 29.84
C SER A 45 25.07 -31.22 29.63
N ILE A 46 25.02 -30.26 30.55
CA ILE A 46 25.75 -30.22 31.82
C ILE A 46 27.28 -30.31 31.60
N SER A 47 27.94 -29.18 31.79
CA SER A 47 29.31 -29.07 32.29
C SER A 47 29.45 -27.69 32.94
N ALA A 48 29.92 -27.66 34.18
CA ALA A 48 30.08 -26.43 34.97
C ALA A 48 31.55 -26.25 35.35
N PHE A 49 32.01 -24.99 35.40
CA PHE A 49 33.32 -24.65 35.97
C PHE A 49 33.19 -23.38 36.83
N LEU A 50 33.98 -23.34 37.91
CA LEU A 50 33.88 -22.33 38.97
C LEU A 50 34.84 -21.13 38.76
N PRO A 51 34.56 -19.97 39.39
CA PRO A 51 35.22 -18.71 39.06
C PRO A 51 36.57 -18.48 39.75
N ARG A 52 37.31 -17.45 39.30
CA ARG A 52 38.37 -16.78 40.04
C ARG A 52 38.19 -15.25 40.02
N GLN A 53 38.64 -14.59 41.07
CA GLN A 53 38.50 -13.14 41.28
C GLN A 53 39.76 -12.35 40.87
N ASN A 54 39.55 -11.04 40.69
CA ASN A 54 40.49 -9.93 40.85
C ASN A 54 41.77 -9.88 39.98
N GLN A 55 41.84 -8.84 39.15
CA GLN A 55 42.72 -7.69 39.47
C GLN A 55 42.17 -6.40 38.85
N GLN A 56 42.55 -5.24 39.42
CA GLN A 56 42.25 -3.91 38.90
C GLN A 56 43.49 -3.32 38.22
N SER A 57 43.30 -2.61 37.10
CA SER A 57 44.28 -1.63 36.61
C SER A 57 43.58 -0.56 35.75
N PHE A 58 43.94 0.71 35.97
CA PHE A 58 43.53 1.84 35.13
C PHE A 58 44.56 2.04 34.01
N SER A 59 44.10 2.22 32.77
CA SER A 59 44.87 2.90 31.72
C SER A 59 43.95 3.43 30.62
N SER A 60 44.10 4.70 30.25
CA SER A 60 43.24 5.39 29.28
C SER A 60 43.97 5.71 27.98
N SER A 61 43.46 5.23 26.83
CA SER A 61 43.62 5.90 25.53
C SER A 61 42.82 5.21 24.41
N ASN A 62 42.17 6.02 23.58
CA ASN A 62 41.57 5.75 22.27
C ASN A 62 41.78 4.34 21.66
N SER A 63 40.70 3.57 21.57
CA SER A 63 40.59 2.43 20.64
C SER A 63 39.45 2.69 19.64
N ILE A 64 39.75 2.57 18.35
CA ILE A 64 38.74 2.58 17.28
C ILE A 64 37.86 1.33 17.46
N ARG A 65 36.54 1.51 17.49
CA ARG A 65 35.60 0.43 17.84
C ARG A 65 35.40 -0.58 16.70
N THR A 66 36.17 -1.66 16.73
CA THR A 66 35.84 -2.93 16.07
C THR A 66 34.63 -3.59 16.74
N PHE A 67 33.43 -3.12 16.40
CA PHE A 67 32.13 -3.55 16.95
C PHE A 67 31.22 -4.19 15.87
N SER A 68 31.80 -4.86 14.87
CA SER A 68 31.14 -5.19 13.60
C SER A 68 30.62 -6.64 13.43
N PHE A 69 30.75 -7.53 14.42
CA PHE A 69 30.38 -8.96 14.26
C PHE A 69 29.30 -9.51 15.22
N GLN A 70 28.81 -8.72 16.18
CA GLN A 70 27.65 -9.10 17.03
C GLN A 70 26.46 -8.15 16.91
N ALA A 71 26.63 -6.96 16.31
CA ALA A 71 25.56 -5.99 16.17
C ALA A 71 24.49 -6.41 15.13
N ASP A 72 24.89 -7.19 14.12
CA ASP A 72 24.00 -7.58 13.02
C ASP A 72 22.82 -8.42 13.52
N ASP A 73 23.05 -9.42 14.37
CA ASP A 73 22.08 -10.49 14.66
C ASP A 73 20.79 -10.02 15.36
N ASN A 74 20.86 -8.95 16.15
CA ASN A 74 19.69 -8.29 16.76
C ASN A 74 18.99 -7.27 15.83
N SER A 75 19.27 -7.30 14.52
CA SER A 75 18.66 -6.41 13.53
C SER A 75 18.00 -7.17 12.38
N ARG A 76 16.88 -6.62 11.88
CA ARG A 76 16.27 -7.00 10.61
C ARG A 76 16.30 -5.82 9.64
N LYS A 77 16.30 -6.14 8.36
CA LYS A 77 15.97 -5.20 7.29
C LYS A 77 14.49 -5.34 6.96
N ILE A 78 13.84 -4.22 6.70
CA ILE A 78 12.49 -4.13 6.16
C ILE A 78 12.61 -3.44 4.81
N THR A 79 12.10 -4.07 3.76
CA THR A 79 11.97 -3.45 2.43
C THR A 79 10.53 -3.00 2.21
N PHE A 80 10.34 -1.81 1.63
CA PHE A 80 9.02 -1.24 1.35
C PHE A 80 8.85 -0.92 -0.13
N ILE A 81 7.80 -1.49 -0.72
CA ILE A 81 7.42 -1.34 -2.13
C ILE A 81 5.91 -1.14 -2.24
N THR A 82 5.46 -0.30 -3.16
CA THR A 82 4.08 0.14 -3.27
C THR A 82 3.78 0.55 -4.71
N ASP A 83 2.50 0.54 -5.10
CA ASP A 83 1.99 1.06 -6.37
C ASP A 83 2.69 0.40 -7.59
N ILE A 84 2.87 -0.93 -7.53
CA ILE A 84 3.44 -1.70 -8.65
C ILE A 84 2.48 -1.69 -9.84
N GLU A 85 1.17 -1.64 -9.59
CA GLU A 85 0.11 -1.61 -10.60
C GLU A 85 0.19 -2.74 -11.65
N GLY A 86 0.79 -3.89 -11.30
CA GLY A 86 1.03 -5.01 -12.22
C GLY A 86 2.28 -4.87 -13.10
N ASP A 87 3.21 -3.96 -12.81
CA ASP A 87 4.49 -3.84 -13.54
C ASP A 87 5.49 -4.95 -13.13
N ARG A 88 5.42 -6.08 -13.84
CA ARG A 88 6.33 -7.23 -13.71
C ARG A 88 7.80 -6.85 -13.93
N ASP A 89 8.09 -5.93 -14.85
CA ASP A 89 9.47 -5.58 -15.19
C ASP A 89 10.08 -4.70 -14.10
N TYR A 90 9.31 -3.78 -13.51
CA TYR A 90 9.69 -3.04 -12.32
C TYR A 90 9.94 -3.97 -11.13
N LEU A 91 9.01 -4.90 -10.84
CA LEU A 91 9.20 -5.90 -9.78
C LEU A 91 10.46 -6.75 -10.03
N THR A 92 10.73 -7.11 -11.28
CA THR A 92 11.93 -7.86 -11.67
C THR A 92 13.21 -7.03 -11.52
N ARG A 93 13.19 -5.71 -11.80
CA ARG A 93 14.31 -4.79 -11.50
C ARG A 93 14.53 -4.68 -9.98
N TYR A 94 13.45 -4.53 -9.21
CA TYR A 94 13.48 -4.37 -7.76
C TYR A 94 14.11 -5.59 -7.07
N VAL A 95 13.57 -6.78 -7.32
CA VAL A 95 14.07 -8.03 -6.71
C VAL A 95 15.51 -8.34 -7.13
N LYS A 96 15.95 -7.91 -8.33
CA LYS A 96 17.36 -8.04 -8.76
C LYS A 96 18.33 -7.06 -8.09
N GLN A 97 17.86 -5.90 -7.60
CA GLN A 97 18.70 -4.90 -6.93
C GLN A 97 18.56 -4.90 -5.40
N SER A 98 17.54 -5.54 -4.86
CA SER A 98 17.20 -5.54 -3.45
C SER A 98 18.32 -6.05 -2.53
N LYS A 99 18.29 -5.65 -1.26
CA LYS A 99 19.14 -6.14 -0.16
C LYS A 99 18.37 -7.00 0.85
N VAL A 100 17.13 -7.37 0.50
CA VAL A 100 16.16 -8.13 1.30
C VAL A 100 15.54 -9.26 0.48
N LEU A 101 15.20 -9.03 -0.79
CA LEU A 101 14.58 -10.00 -1.69
C LEU A 101 15.57 -10.55 -2.72
N CYS A 102 15.31 -11.74 -3.22
CA CYS A 102 15.97 -12.35 -4.37
C CYS A 102 14.96 -13.18 -5.19
N PHE A 103 15.38 -13.75 -6.31
CA PHE A 103 14.63 -14.80 -7.01
C PHE A 103 15.26 -16.16 -6.73
N ARG A 104 14.43 -17.16 -6.45
CA ARG A 104 14.82 -18.57 -6.30
C ARG A 104 14.06 -19.43 -7.34
N PRO A 105 14.71 -20.40 -8.00
CA PRO A 105 14.02 -21.39 -8.82
C PRO A 105 12.96 -22.17 -8.02
N CYS A 106 11.83 -22.49 -8.65
CA CYS A 106 10.78 -23.33 -8.10
C CYS A 106 10.04 -24.08 -9.20
N ASP A 107 9.45 -25.22 -8.85
CA ASP A 107 8.60 -25.98 -9.75
C ASP A 107 7.23 -25.30 -9.90
N PRO A 108 6.69 -25.16 -11.13
CA PRO A 108 5.33 -24.67 -11.36
C PRO A 108 4.26 -25.54 -10.67
N ARG A 109 3.20 -24.89 -10.19
CA ARG A 109 2.05 -25.54 -9.53
C ARG A 109 0.78 -25.23 -10.30
N LEU A 110 0.19 -26.23 -10.93
CA LEU A 110 -0.94 -26.04 -11.86
C LEU A 110 -2.31 -26.41 -11.27
N GLU A 111 -2.35 -27.18 -10.18
CA GLU A 111 -3.60 -27.65 -9.55
C GLU A 111 -4.02 -26.79 -8.35
N THR A 112 -3.14 -26.65 -7.36
CA THR A 112 -3.39 -25.90 -6.11
C THR A 112 -2.52 -24.66 -6.05
N ASN A 113 -3.11 -23.52 -5.65
CA ASN A 113 -2.45 -22.22 -5.58
C ASN A 113 -1.67 -21.90 -6.87
N PHE A 114 -2.42 -21.86 -7.98
CA PHE A 114 -1.95 -21.77 -9.37
C PHE A 114 -0.80 -20.75 -9.54
N PHE A 115 0.34 -21.27 -9.95
CA PHE A 115 1.61 -20.56 -10.06
C PHE A 115 2.41 -21.20 -11.21
N PRO A 116 2.26 -20.73 -12.45
CA PRO A 116 2.88 -21.38 -13.61
C PRO A 116 4.37 -21.02 -13.80
N TYR A 117 4.96 -20.21 -12.91
CA TYR A 117 6.30 -19.67 -13.08
C TYR A 117 7.40 -20.58 -12.49
N GLN A 118 8.55 -20.63 -13.16
CA GLN A 118 9.72 -21.43 -12.78
C GLN A 118 10.62 -20.76 -11.71
N HIS A 119 10.22 -19.59 -11.22
CA HIS A 119 10.92 -18.86 -10.16
C HIS A 119 9.93 -18.11 -9.25
N CYS A 120 10.25 -18.06 -7.97
CA CYS A 120 9.52 -17.30 -6.96
C CYS A 120 10.43 -16.22 -6.35
N ILE A 121 9.83 -15.17 -5.82
CA ILE A 121 10.53 -14.23 -4.93
C ILE A 121 10.89 -14.98 -3.65
N ASP A 122 12.05 -14.70 -3.07
CA ASP A 122 12.44 -15.22 -1.76
C ASP A 122 13.19 -14.17 -0.95
N PHE A 123 13.41 -14.42 0.35
CA PHE A 123 14.21 -13.54 1.20
C PHE A 123 15.71 -13.90 1.13
N GLN A 124 16.59 -12.89 1.10
CA GLN A 124 18.03 -13.07 1.27
C GLN A 124 18.40 -13.52 2.69
N ARG A 125 17.56 -13.17 3.70
CA ARG A 125 17.63 -13.66 5.07
C ARG A 125 16.25 -14.15 5.52
N PRO A 126 15.84 -15.38 5.14
CA PRO A 126 14.53 -15.95 5.49
C PRO A 126 14.28 -15.97 6.99
N PHE A 127 13.01 -15.82 7.38
CA PHE A 127 12.56 -15.77 8.77
C PHE A 127 13.24 -14.70 9.65
N ARG A 128 13.81 -13.65 9.04
CA ARG A 128 14.47 -12.56 9.76
C ARG A 128 14.17 -11.18 9.17
N ASP A 129 14.43 -10.97 7.88
CA ASP A 129 14.05 -9.73 7.20
C ASP A 129 12.54 -9.73 6.86
N CYS A 130 11.99 -8.57 6.48
CA CYS A 130 10.56 -8.39 6.21
C CYS A 130 10.31 -7.62 4.90
N LEU A 131 9.19 -7.92 4.25
CA LEU A 131 8.59 -7.17 3.15
C LEU A 131 7.32 -6.49 3.66
N VAL A 132 7.18 -5.19 3.39
CA VAL A 132 5.88 -4.52 3.46
C VAL A 132 5.48 -4.08 2.05
N PHE A 133 4.29 -4.50 1.62
CA PHE A 133 3.65 -4.06 0.38
C PHE A 133 2.64 -2.95 0.69
N GLY A 134 2.78 -1.78 0.06
CA GLY A 134 2.01 -0.56 0.38
C GLY A 134 0.65 -0.40 -0.30
N GLY A 135 0.28 -1.33 -1.18
CA GLY A 135 -1.00 -1.31 -1.92
C GLY A 135 -0.85 -1.03 -3.42
N ASP A 136 -1.99 -1.01 -4.10
CA ASP A 136 -2.17 -0.76 -5.54
C ASP A 136 -1.35 -1.71 -6.43
N ILE A 137 -1.80 -2.98 -6.43
CA ILE A 137 -1.14 -4.09 -7.14
C ILE A 137 -1.69 -4.34 -8.56
N TRP A 138 -2.83 -3.74 -8.93
CA TRP A 138 -3.56 -3.97 -10.18
C TRP A 138 -3.44 -2.80 -11.19
N ASP A 139 -3.91 -2.99 -12.43
CA ASP A 139 -4.12 -1.98 -13.50
C ASP A 139 -3.01 -1.73 -14.56
N GLN A 140 -2.03 -0.86 -14.28
CA GLN A 140 -1.31 -0.11 -15.33
C GLN A 140 -0.12 -0.83 -16.00
N GLY A 141 0.48 -1.83 -15.36
CA GLY A 141 1.66 -2.54 -15.87
C GLY A 141 1.35 -3.74 -16.77
N GLY A 142 0.17 -4.33 -16.58
CA GLY A 142 -0.31 -5.44 -17.42
C GLY A 142 0.44 -6.76 -17.24
N SER A 143 0.80 -7.07 -16.00
CA SER A 143 1.18 -8.39 -15.52
C SER A 143 0.74 -8.54 -14.06
N ASP A 144 -0.54 -8.27 -13.80
CA ASP A 144 -1.07 -8.16 -12.44
C ASP A 144 -1.25 -9.53 -11.78
N LEU A 145 -1.56 -10.58 -12.55
CA LEU A 145 -1.57 -11.97 -12.08
C LEU A 145 -0.18 -12.45 -11.67
N TYR A 146 0.86 -12.14 -12.45
CA TYR A 146 2.24 -12.44 -12.07
C TYR A 146 2.63 -11.75 -10.76
N VAL A 147 2.36 -10.45 -10.63
CA VAL A 147 2.74 -9.67 -9.45
C VAL A 147 2.01 -10.17 -8.19
N ILE A 148 0.69 -10.41 -8.25
CA ILE A 148 -0.06 -10.91 -7.08
C ILE A 148 0.35 -12.33 -6.68
N ARG A 149 0.53 -13.25 -7.63
CA ARG A 149 0.89 -14.65 -7.32
C ARG A 149 2.29 -14.75 -6.69
N GLN A 150 3.23 -13.91 -7.12
CA GLN A 150 4.55 -13.79 -6.48
C GLN A 150 4.46 -13.29 -5.03
N LEU A 151 3.60 -12.29 -4.76
CA LEU A 151 3.39 -11.76 -3.41
C LEU A 151 2.67 -12.77 -2.49
N LEU A 152 1.64 -13.46 -3.00
CA LEU A 152 0.89 -14.47 -2.25
C LEU A 152 1.73 -15.70 -1.93
N ASP A 153 2.56 -16.19 -2.86
CA ASP A 153 3.49 -17.30 -2.62
C ASP A 153 4.49 -16.96 -1.50
N LEU A 154 5.03 -15.74 -1.49
CA LEU A 154 5.92 -15.28 -0.42
C LEU A 154 5.17 -15.12 0.92
N LYS A 155 3.92 -14.61 0.89
CA LYS A 155 3.06 -14.48 2.09
C LYS A 155 2.67 -15.83 2.68
N GLU A 156 2.38 -16.81 1.84
CA GLU A 156 2.02 -18.18 2.24
C GLU A 156 3.20 -18.90 2.90
N ARG A 157 4.43 -18.67 2.41
CA ARG A 157 5.65 -19.24 2.99
C ARG A 157 6.20 -18.47 4.20
N TYR A 158 5.92 -17.17 4.31
CA TYR A 158 6.41 -16.30 5.38
C TYR A 158 5.32 -15.36 5.94
N PRO A 159 4.26 -15.89 6.59
CA PRO A 159 3.11 -15.10 7.04
C PRO A 159 3.48 -13.96 7.98
N GLU A 160 4.47 -14.15 8.86
CA GLU A 160 4.94 -13.16 9.84
C GLU A 160 5.97 -12.16 9.29
N HIS A 161 6.38 -12.28 8.03
CA HIS A 161 7.41 -11.43 7.40
C HIS A 161 6.93 -10.71 6.15
N VAL A 162 5.78 -11.08 5.58
CA VAL A 162 5.12 -10.33 4.50
C VAL A 162 3.88 -9.66 5.06
N HIS A 163 3.86 -8.33 5.01
CA HIS A 163 2.74 -7.52 5.48
C HIS A 163 2.20 -6.72 4.29
N ILE A 164 0.88 -6.66 4.16
CA ILE A 164 0.21 -6.05 3.02
C ILE A 164 -0.71 -4.93 3.54
N VAL A 165 -0.61 -3.77 2.92
CA VAL A 165 -1.46 -2.60 3.15
C VAL A 165 -2.39 -2.45 1.93
N LEU A 166 -3.67 -2.19 2.17
CA LEU A 166 -4.67 -2.01 1.13
C LEU A 166 -4.56 -0.65 0.44
N GLY A 167 -4.37 -0.66 -0.87
CA GLY A 167 -4.48 0.54 -1.71
C GLY A 167 -5.90 0.80 -2.23
N ASN A 168 -6.12 1.97 -2.83
CA ASN A 168 -7.43 2.32 -3.38
C ASN A 168 -7.83 1.47 -4.60
N ARG A 169 -6.89 1.11 -5.49
CA ARG A 169 -7.20 0.21 -6.62
C ARG A 169 -7.65 -1.14 -6.10
N ASP A 170 -6.91 -1.67 -5.12
CA ASP A 170 -7.17 -2.97 -4.51
C ASP A 170 -8.60 -3.04 -3.94
N ILE A 171 -8.96 -2.06 -3.10
CA ILE A 171 -10.29 -1.94 -2.51
C ILE A 171 -11.35 -1.73 -3.60
N ASN A 172 -11.11 -0.86 -4.58
CA ASN A 172 -12.05 -0.56 -5.65
C ASN A 172 -12.38 -1.78 -6.53
N LYS A 173 -11.57 -2.85 -6.54
CA LYS A 173 -11.88 -4.07 -7.28
C LYS A 173 -12.97 -4.94 -6.64
N MET A 174 -13.26 -4.79 -5.33
CA MET A 174 -14.27 -5.59 -4.63
C MET A 174 -15.66 -5.53 -5.29
N ARG A 175 -16.00 -4.41 -5.93
CA ARG A 175 -17.24 -4.21 -6.73
C ARG A 175 -17.44 -5.19 -7.88
N LEU A 176 -16.35 -5.75 -8.44
CA LEU A 176 -16.41 -6.63 -9.60
C LEU A 176 -17.12 -7.95 -9.28
N LEU A 177 -17.21 -8.30 -8.00
CA LEU A 177 -18.13 -9.31 -7.49
C LEU A 177 -19.57 -8.99 -7.93
N GLN A 178 -20.11 -7.85 -7.49
CA GLN A 178 -21.50 -7.45 -7.76
C GLN A 178 -21.75 -7.15 -9.25
N GLU A 179 -20.87 -6.43 -9.94
CA GLU A 179 -21.18 -5.88 -11.27
C GLU A 179 -20.97 -6.84 -12.46
N LEU A 180 -20.17 -7.90 -12.27
CA LEU A 180 -19.75 -8.82 -13.35
C LEU A 180 -20.06 -10.30 -13.11
N HIS A 181 -20.48 -10.71 -11.91
CA HIS A 181 -20.92 -12.09 -11.71
C HIS A 181 -22.36 -12.26 -12.19
N LEU A 182 -22.60 -13.34 -12.93
CA LEU A 182 -23.93 -13.68 -13.41
C LEU A 182 -24.78 -14.21 -12.26
N ASP A 183 -26.09 -13.95 -12.33
CA ASP A 183 -27.05 -14.49 -11.37
C ASP A 183 -27.45 -15.95 -11.68
N GLU A 184 -28.38 -16.51 -10.89
CA GLU A 184 -28.94 -17.86 -11.08
C GLU A 184 -29.61 -18.09 -12.45
N GLN A 185 -29.93 -17.04 -13.21
CA GLN A 185 -30.49 -17.11 -14.56
C GLN A 185 -29.40 -16.97 -15.64
N GLY A 186 -28.13 -16.80 -15.27
CA GLY A 186 -27.04 -16.55 -16.19
C GLY A 186 -27.03 -15.13 -16.76
N LEU A 187 -27.72 -14.18 -16.11
CA LEU A 187 -27.81 -12.80 -16.54
C LEU A 187 -26.82 -11.92 -15.76
N LEU A 188 -26.24 -10.94 -16.45
CA LEU A 188 -25.60 -9.82 -15.74
C LEU A 188 -26.68 -9.05 -14.96
N PRO A 189 -26.36 -8.56 -13.75
CA PRO A 189 -27.29 -7.70 -13.04
C PRO A 189 -27.58 -6.40 -13.79
N GLU A 190 -28.73 -5.81 -13.52
CA GLU A 190 -29.01 -4.43 -13.91
C GLU A 190 -28.00 -3.49 -13.24
N SER A 191 -27.57 -2.47 -13.97
CA SER A 191 -26.66 -1.43 -13.47
C SER A 191 -26.80 -0.20 -14.35
N TYR A 192 -27.12 0.93 -13.75
CA TYR A 192 -27.17 2.25 -14.41
C TYR A 192 -25.84 3.02 -14.31
N GLY A 193 -24.73 2.29 -14.10
CA GLY A 193 -23.45 2.89 -13.75
C GLY A 193 -23.37 3.25 -12.28
N VAL A 194 -22.70 4.36 -11.95
CA VAL A 194 -22.26 4.66 -10.58
C VAL A 194 -22.60 6.09 -10.13
N TYR A 195 -23.20 6.22 -8.95
CA TYR A 195 -23.78 7.48 -8.46
C TYR A 195 -22.82 8.68 -8.38
N TRP A 196 -21.49 8.51 -8.24
CA TRP A 196 -20.55 9.65 -8.17
C TRP A 196 -20.10 10.17 -9.56
N LEU A 197 -20.55 9.52 -10.64
CA LEU A 197 -20.49 10.05 -11.99
C LEU A 197 -21.72 10.90 -12.35
N LYS A 198 -22.69 11.03 -11.43
CA LYS A 198 -23.93 11.79 -11.62
C LYS A 198 -23.69 13.22 -12.10
N GLY A 199 -24.35 13.60 -13.20
CA GLY A 199 -24.29 14.94 -13.79
C GLY A 199 -23.03 15.25 -14.62
N ARG A 200 -22.18 14.25 -14.90
CA ARG A 200 -20.97 14.39 -15.75
C ARG A 200 -21.24 14.22 -17.24
N LYS A 201 -22.41 13.69 -17.65
CA LYS A 201 -22.80 13.47 -19.07
C LYS A 201 -21.84 12.56 -19.82
N ILE A 202 -21.49 11.46 -19.17
CA ILE A 202 -20.72 10.35 -19.74
C ILE A 202 -21.59 9.10 -19.70
N THR A 203 -21.47 8.21 -20.69
CA THR A 203 -22.31 7.01 -20.77
C THR A 203 -22.21 6.22 -19.45
N GLY A 204 -23.33 5.91 -18.80
CA GLY A 204 -23.36 5.32 -17.45
C GLY A 204 -23.27 6.34 -16.30
N ASP A 205 -23.56 7.61 -16.57
CA ASP A 205 -24.00 8.61 -15.59
C ASP A 205 -25.46 8.28 -15.19
N PRO A 206 -25.78 7.98 -13.93
CA PRO A 206 -27.10 7.47 -13.56
C PRO A 206 -28.26 8.49 -13.61
N ASP A 207 -28.02 9.76 -13.94
CA ASP A 207 -29.11 10.64 -14.39
C ASP A 207 -29.58 10.26 -15.82
N GLU A 208 -28.71 9.67 -16.64
CA GLU A 208 -29.05 8.99 -17.89
C GLU A 208 -29.51 7.56 -17.58
N ARG A 209 -30.82 7.30 -17.58
CA ARG A 209 -31.43 5.98 -17.25
C ARG A 209 -31.18 4.85 -18.26
N GLN A 210 -30.03 4.85 -18.92
CA GLN A 210 -29.62 3.78 -19.81
C GLN A 210 -28.89 2.70 -18.99
N LEU A 211 -29.40 1.47 -19.02
CA LEU A 211 -28.66 0.31 -18.51
C LEU A 211 -27.29 0.22 -19.20
N LEU A 212 -26.25 -0.05 -18.41
CA LEU A 212 -24.97 -0.47 -18.96
C LEU A 212 -25.14 -1.72 -19.81
N THR A 213 -24.20 -1.87 -20.74
CA THR A 213 -24.15 -3.01 -21.67
C THR A 213 -24.31 -4.35 -20.96
N GLN A 214 -25.05 -5.24 -21.63
CA GLN A 214 -25.35 -6.60 -21.20
C GLN A 214 -24.29 -7.61 -21.73
N SER A 215 -23.23 -7.12 -22.38
CA SER A 215 -22.02 -7.89 -22.64
C SER A 215 -21.05 -7.75 -21.45
N PRO A 216 -20.60 -8.86 -20.83
CA PRO A 216 -19.70 -8.80 -19.67
C PRO A 216 -18.35 -8.14 -19.97
N SER A 217 -17.79 -8.39 -21.16
CA SER A 217 -16.51 -7.83 -21.58
C SER A 217 -16.60 -6.32 -21.82
N GLU A 218 -17.63 -5.84 -22.52
CA GLU A 218 -17.86 -4.40 -22.73
C GLU A 218 -18.18 -3.68 -21.40
N ARG A 219 -18.86 -4.35 -20.45
CA ARG A 219 -19.11 -3.80 -19.11
C ARG A 219 -17.81 -3.67 -18.33
N LEU A 220 -16.96 -4.71 -18.32
CA LEU A 220 -15.65 -4.68 -17.68
C LEU A 220 -14.74 -3.59 -18.29
N LYS A 221 -14.70 -3.45 -19.62
CA LYS A 221 -14.00 -2.35 -20.32
C LYS A 221 -14.50 -0.99 -19.85
N TRP A 222 -15.82 -0.80 -19.76
CA TRP A 222 -16.43 0.43 -19.26
C TRP A 222 -16.02 0.74 -17.81
N ILE A 223 -16.07 -0.25 -16.91
CA ILE A 223 -15.69 -0.10 -15.50
C ILE A 223 -14.23 0.35 -15.39
N LEU A 224 -13.32 -0.40 -16.02
CA LEU A 224 -11.87 -0.14 -15.98
C LEU A 224 -11.54 1.25 -16.53
N GLY A 225 -12.10 1.62 -17.70
CA GLY A 225 -11.85 2.91 -18.33
C GLY A 225 -12.44 4.11 -17.58
N ASN A 226 -13.75 4.09 -17.31
CA ASN A 226 -14.49 5.28 -16.87
C ASN A 226 -14.49 5.49 -15.35
N THR A 227 -14.22 4.44 -14.57
CA THR A 227 -14.38 4.50 -13.10
C THR A 227 -13.15 4.09 -12.30
N MET A 228 -12.20 3.34 -12.88
CA MET A 228 -10.94 2.93 -12.23
C MET A 228 -9.70 3.64 -12.77
N GLY A 229 -9.83 4.43 -13.84
CA GLY A 229 -8.70 5.15 -14.45
C GLY A 229 -7.68 4.21 -15.11
N SER A 230 -8.12 3.03 -15.56
CA SER A 230 -7.28 1.95 -16.07
C SER A 230 -7.77 1.43 -17.43
N PRO A 231 -7.96 2.30 -18.45
CA PRO A 231 -8.64 1.94 -19.71
C PRO A 231 -7.96 0.83 -20.51
N ARG A 232 -6.67 0.53 -20.26
CA ARG A 232 -5.92 -0.54 -20.93
C ARG A 232 -5.88 -1.86 -20.17
N ALA A 233 -6.38 -1.91 -18.94
CA ALA A 233 -6.27 -3.09 -18.07
C ALA A 233 -6.97 -4.33 -18.65
N PHE A 234 -8.02 -4.16 -19.49
CA PHE A 234 -8.65 -5.27 -20.20
C PHE A 234 -7.69 -5.91 -21.22
N ASP A 235 -7.15 -5.12 -22.15
CA ASP A 235 -6.21 -5.58 -23.18
C ASP A 235 -4.92 -6.14 -22.56
N TYR A 236 -4.49 -5.53 -21.45
CA TYR A 236 -3.35 -5.97 -20.67
C TYR A 236 -3.57 -7.31 -19.98
N ARG A 237 -4.73 -7.52 -19.33
CA ARG A 237 -5.09 -8.84 -18.76
C ARG A 237 -5.23 -9.87 -19.87
N LYS A 238 -5.81 -9.50 -21.02
CA LYS A 238 -5.89 -10.37 -22.19
C LYS A 238 -4.49 -10.86 -22.58
N TRP A 239 -3.58 -9.92 -22.85
CA TRP A 239 -2.18 -10.21 -23.19
C TRP A 239 -1.48 -11.09 -22.14
N GLU A 240 -1.69 -10.84 -20.84
CA GLU A 240 -1.09 -11.67 -19.78
C GLU A 240 -1.55 -13.12 -19.88
N LEU A 241 -2.86 -13.37 -20.09
CA LEU A 241 -3.39 -14.72 -20.31
C LEU A 241 -2.79 -15.39 -21.56
N GLU A 242 -2.47 -14.65 -22.62
CA GLU A 242 -1.77 -15.21 -23.81
C GLU A 242 -0.34 -15.65 -23.47
N GLN A 243 0.34 -14.91 -22.58
CA GLN A 243 1.66 -15.31 -22.07
C GLN A 243 1.57 -16.54 -21.16
N GLU A 244 0.46 -16.71 -20.41
CA GLU A 244 0.24 -17.90 -19.59
C GLU A 244 -0.12 -19.12 -20.44
N GLU A 245 -0.93 -18.99 -21.50
CA GLU A 245 -1.20 -20.09 -22.45
C GLU A 245 0.11 -20.56 -23.12
N LEU A 246 0.94 -19.62 -23.57
CA LEU A 246 2.25 -19.88 -24.16
C LEU A 246 3.20 -20.59 -23.17
N LEU A 247 3.21 -20.15 -21.90
CA LEU A 247 4.03 -20.74 -20.84
C LEU A 247 3.60 -22.18 -20.51
N LEU A 248 2.30 -22.43 -20.38
CA LEU A 248 1.75 -23.76 -20.10
C LEU A 248 2.10 -24.75 -21.22
N ARG A 249 1.95 -24.36 -22.49
CA ARG A 249 2.36 -25.18 -23.65
C ARG A 249 3.85 -25.54 -23.61
N GLY A 250 4.70 -24.61 -23.19
CA GLY A 250 6.13 -24.86 -22.98
C GLY A 250 6.44 -25.85 -21.85
N LEU A 251 5.67 -25.82 -20.75
CA LEU A 251 5.79 -26.78 -19.64
C LEU A 251 5.31 -28.19 -20.04
N GLU A 252 4.31 -28.29 -20.91
CA GLU A 252 3.84 -29.55 -21.48
C GLU A 252 4.76 -30.11 -22.59
N GLY A 253 5.81 -29.37 -22.99
CA GLY A 253 6.71 -29.75 -24.08
C GLY A 253 6.09 -29.64 -25.48
N GLN A 254 4.99 -28.90 -25.63
CA GLN A 254 4.42 -28.57 -26.94
C GLN A 254 5.32 -27.58 -27.69
N SER A 255 5.24 -27.57 -29.03
CA SER A 255 5.91 -26.52 -29.82
C SER A 255 5.26 -25.16 -29.59
N THR A 256 6.10 -24.15 -29.39
CA THR A 256 5.71 -22.74 -29.26
C THR A 256 5.90 -21.95 -30.57
N GLU A 257 6.48 -22.58 -31.60
CA GLU A 257 6.65 -21.95 -32.92
C GLU A 257 5.30 -21.73 -33.61
N ASN A 258 5.07 -20.51 -34.11
CA ASN A 258 3.80 -20.07 -34.71
C ASN A 258 2.59 -20.17 -33.76
N PHE A 259 2.82 -20.15 -32.44
CA PHE A 259 1.74 -20.08 -31.46
C PHE A 259 0.78 -18.93 -31.76
N THR A 260 -0.50 -19.26 -31.84
CA THR A 260 -1.60 -18.29 -32.00
C THR A 260 -2.49 -18.41 -30.77
N SER A 261 -2.59 -17.31 -30.02
CA SER A 261 -3.42 -17.18 -28.82
C SER A 261 -4.86 -17.60 -29.08
N THR A 262 -5.44 -18.36 -28.15
CA THR A 262 -6.87 -18.71 -28.17
C THR A 262 -7.72 -17.82 -27.26
N VAL A 263 -7.09 -16.92 -26.50
CA VAL A 263 -7.72 -16.10 -25.46
C VAL A 263 -8.77 -15.15 -26.04
N THR A 264 -10.02 -15.35 -25.62
CA THR A 264 -11.16 -14.52 -26.02
C THR A 264 -11.35 -13.34 -25.06
N ASP A 265 -12.27 -12.44 -25.40
CA ASP A 265 -12.71 -11.37 -24.49
C ASP A 265 -13.50 -11.91 -23.28
N GLU A 266 -14.07 -13.12 -23.38
CA GLU A 266 -14.78 -13.78 -22.27
C GLU A 266 -13.80 -14.41 -21.28
N ASP A 267 -12.67 -14.95 -21.74
CA ASP A 267 -11.60 -15.45 -20.86
C ASP A 267 -11.02 -14.36 -19.95
N VAL A 268 -11.01 -13.10 -20.42
CA VAL A 268 -10.64 -11.93 -19.61
C VAL A 268 -11.68 -11.67 -18.51
N VAL A 269 -12.97 -11.76 -18.82
CA VAL A 269 -14.05 -11.61 -17.83
C VAL A 269 -13.98 -12.74 -16.79
N ILE A 270 -13.85 -13.99 -17.25
CA ILE A 270 -13.70 -15.17 -16.40
C ILE A 270 -12.43 -15.05 -15.53
N SER A 271 -11.34 -14.49 -16.07
CA SER A 271 -10.13 -14.20 -15.28
C SER A 271 -10.41 -13.19 -14.16
N TYR A 272 -11.09 -12.08 -14.43
CA TYR A 272 -11.46 -11.12 -13.38
C TYR A 272 -12.46 -11.70 -12.36
N GLN A 273 -13.47 -12.45 -12.80
CA GLN A 273 -14.39 -13.17 -11.90
C GLN A 273 -13.63 -14.15 -11.00
N ARG A 274 -12.76 -15.01 -11.55
CA ARG A 274 -11.92 -15.93 -10.78
C ARG A 274 -10.99 -15.19 -9.82
N SER A 275 -10.33 -14.12 -10.25
CA SER A 275 -9.47 -13.32 -9.36
C SER A 275 -10.25 -12.72 -8.19
N THR A 276 -11.47 -12.23 -8.45
CA THR A 276 -12.36 -11.55 -7.48
C THR A 276 -13.24 -12.52 -6.68
N HIS A 277 -13.12 -13.83 -6.91
CA HIS A 277 -13.70 -14.84 -6.03
C HIS A 277 -12.99 -14.83 -4.65
N PRO A 278 -13.67 -15.15 -3.53
CA PRO A 278 -13.07 -15.24 -2.19
C PRO A 278 -11.77 -16.05 -2.10
N GLU A 279 -11.69 -17.13 -2.86
CA GLU A 279 -10.52 -18.02 -2.88
C GLU A 279 -9.58 -17.76 -4.08
N GLY A 280 -9.91 -16.79 -4.92
CA GLY A 280 -9.06 -16.26 -5.98
C GLY A 280 -7.94 -15.37 -5.46
N GLU A 281 -7.05 -14.92 -6.34
CA GLU A 281 -5.87 -14.13 -5.97
C GLU A 281 -6.23 -12.86 -5.18
N MET A 282 -7.30 -12.17 -5.55
CA MET A 282 -7.74 -10.95 -4.87
C MET A 282 -8.44 -11.26 -3.55
N GLY A 283 -9.28 -12.29 -3.48
CA GLY A 283 -9.89 -12.70 -2.23
C GLY A 283 -8.84 -13.14 -1.19
N ARG A 284 -7.80 -13.86 -1.64
CA ARG A 284 -6.62 -14.18 -0.82
C ARG A 284 -5.81 -12.95 -0.40
N TYR A 285 -5.61 -11.99 -1.31
CA TYR A 285 -4.93 -10.71 -1.02
C TYR A 285 -5.65 -9.92 0.06
N LEU A 286 -6.94 -9.63 -0.15
CA LEU A 286 -7.77 -8.86 0.76
C LEU A 286 -7.79 -9.48 2.17
N SER A 287 -7.89 -10.82 2.27
CA SER A 287 -7.82 -11.55 3.55
C SER A 287 -6.46 -11.51 4.26
N ASN A 288 -5.38 -11.09 3.58
CA ASN A 288 -4.02 -11.01 4.13
C ASN A 288 -3.56 -9.56 4.35
N SER A 289 -4.45 -8.59 4.17
CA SER A 289 -4.13 -7.16 4.11
C SER A 289 -4.74 -6.37 5.26
N ASN A 290 -4.11 -5.25 5.60
CA ASN A 290 -4.54 -4.29 6.62
C ASN A 290 -4.79 -2.93 5.97
N LEU A 291 -5.56 -2.05 6.60
CA LEU A 291 -5.62 -0.64 6.18
C LEU A 291 -4.39 0.15 6.68
N ALA A 292 -3.90 -0.18 7.87
CA ALA A 292 -2.68 0.36 8.45
C ALA A 292 -1.84 -0.76 9.10
N PHE A 293 -0.53 -0.74 8.94
CA PHE A 293 0.36 -1.71 9.59
C PHE A 293 1.42 -1.01 10.43
N GLN A 294 1.45 -1.26 11.75
CA GLN A 294 2.48 -0.72 12.63
C GLN A 294 3.51 -1.81 12.98
N LEU A 295 4.78 -1.51 12.78
CA LEU A 295 5.91 -2.39 13.08
C LEU A 295 6.93 -1.63 13.93
N GLY A 296 6.74 -1.62 15.26
CA GLY A 296 7.55 -0.84 16.19
C GLY A 296 7.36 0.67 16.00
N GLU A 297 8.46 1.41 15.86
CA GLU A 297 8.47 2.86 15.60
C GLU A 297 8.07 3.25 14.15
N ILE A 298 7.61 2.31 13.32
CA ILE A 298 7.26 2.51 11.91
C ILE A 298 5.76 2.24 11.70
N LEU A 299 5.08 3.14 10.99
CA LEU A 299 3.72 2.96 10.50
C LEU A 299 3.71 2.92 8.96
N PHE A 300 2.99 1.97 8.39
CA PHE A 300 2.76 1.84 6.95
C PHE A 300 1.26 2.06 6.68
N VAL A 301 0.95 2.97 5.77
CA VAL A 301 -0.40 3.30 5.30
C VAL A 301 -0.32 3.57 3.79
N HIS A 302 -1.40 3.41 3.03
CA HIS A 302 -1.32 3.68 1.58
C HIS A 302 -1.18 5.19 1.30
N GLY A 303 -2.14 6.00 1.74
CA GLY A 303 -2.10 7.46 1.62
C GLY A 303 -1.54 8.16 2.86
N ALA A 304 -2.21 9.20 3.33
CA ALA A 304 -1.81 10.04 4.46
C ALA A 304 -2.75 9.92 5.67
N LEU A 305 -2.41 10.60 6.77
CA LEU A 305 -3.31 10.75 7.90
C LEU A 305 -4.66 11.38 7.48
N PRO A 306 -5.77 11.09 8.21
CA PRO A 306 -7.14 11.42 7.78
C PRO A 306 -7.52 12.91 7.97
N LEU A 307 -6.60 13.82 7.66
CA LEU A 307 -6.70 15.26 7.88
C LEU A 307 -7.16 15.98 6.60
N THR A 308 -8.48 15.97 6.34
CA THR A 308 -9.06 16.65 5.18
C THR A 308 -9.09 18.18 5.34
N SER A 309 -9.30 18.92 4.24
CA SER A 309 -9.39 20.39 4.26
C SER A 309 -10.51 20.94 5.15
N GLU A 310 -11.59 20.17 5.28
CA GLU A 310 -12.76 20.45 6.11
C GLU A 310 -12.42 20.29 7.61
N ILE A 311 -11.72 19.21 7.97
CA ILE A 311 -11.22 18.96 9.34
C ILE A 311 -10.23 20.04 9.75
N LEU A 312 -9.28 20.39 8.87
CA LEU A 312 -8.32 21.46 9.12
C LEU A 312 -9.00 22.82 9.31
N ALA A 313 -10.09 23.09 8.59
CA ALA A 313 -10.90 24.30 8.78
C ALA A 313 -11.67 24.29 10.10
N ASP A 314 -12.33 23.18 10.46
CA ASP A 314 -13.06 23.03 11.73
C ASP A 314 -12.14 23.23 12.95
N VAL A 315 -10.96 22.62 12.96
CA VAL A 315 -9.95 22.85 14.01
C VAL A 315 -9.48 24.32 14.03
N SER A 316 -9.23 24.92 12.86
CA SER A 316 -8.83 26.34 12.76
C SER A 316 -9.91 27.29 13.32
N HIS A 317 -11.20 26.97 13.12
CA HIS A 317 -12.32 27.83 13.54
C HIS A 317 -12.66 27.74 15.03
N ARG A 318 -12.20 26.71 15.74
CA ARG A 318 -12.50 26.51 17.17
C ARG A 318 -11.54 27.24 18.11
N GLU A 319 -10.40 27.74 17.61
CA GLU A 319 -9.28 28.29 18.40
C GLU A 319 -8.74 27.33 19.50
N VAL A 320 -9.08 26.04 19.41
CA VAL A 320 -8.63 24.99 20.33
C VAL A 320 -7.20 24.57 19.97
N SER A 321 -6.37 24.30 20.99
CA SER A 321 -5.01 23.78 20.75
C SER A 321 -5.06 22.48 19.96
N THR A 322 -4.00 22.20 19.19
CA THR A 322 -3.81 20.86 18.60
C THR A 322 -3.68 19.77 19.67
N ASP A 323 -3.31 20.15 20.89
CA ASP A 323 -3.21 19.25 22.04
C ASP A 323 -4.60 18.69 22.40
N GLY A 324 -4.82 17.42 22.09
CA GLY A 324 -6.07 16.71 22.41
C GLY A 324 -7.01 16.48 21.24
N PHE A 325 -6.68 16.96 20.05
CA PHE A 325 -7.40 16.60 18.83
C PHE A 325 -7.43 15.07 18.60
N TRP A 326 -6.33 14.38 18.89
CA TRP A 326 -6.22 12.92 18.77
C TRP A 326 -6.81 12.13 19.96
N ASP A 327 -7.47 12.78 20.93
CA ASP A 327 -8.19 12.11 22.02
C ASP A 327 -9.64 11.75 21.63
N ASP A 328 -10.27 12.45 20.67
CA ASP A 328 -11.56 12.06 20.05
C ASP A 328 -11.35 11.65 18.58
N LEU A 329 -11.05 10.37 18.38
CA LEU A 329 -10.71 9.80 17.07
C LEU A 329 -11.93 9.56 16.15
N THR A 330 -13.13 10.03 16.55
CA THR A 330 -14.38 9.83 15.78
C THR A 330 -14.30 10.39 14.36
N PHE A 331 -13.59 11.51 14.14
CA PHE A 331 -13.42 12.10 12.80
C PHE A 331 -12.66 11.17 11.84
N ALA A 332 -11.78 10.31 12.35
CA ALA A 332 -10.97 9.35 11.60
C ALA A 332 -11.70 8.01 11.37
N MET A 333 -12.96 7.93 11.78
CA MET A 333 -13.81 6.73 11.74
C MET A 333 -15.18 7.05 11.11
N PRO A 334 -15.24 7.50 9.85
CA PRO A 334 -16.48 7.97 9.22
C PRO A 334 -17.52 6.86 9.00
N TRP A 335 -17.17 5.59 9.25
CA TRP A 335 -18.07 4.44 9.17
C TRP A 335 -18.89 4.17 10.45
N LEU A 336 -18.69 4.95 11.52
CA LEU A 336 -19.43 4.78 12.77
C LEU A 336 -20.89 5.22 12.62
N PRO A 337 -21.87 4.52 13.26
CA PRO A 337 -23.26 4.92 13.21
C PRO A 337 -23.47 6.31 13.82
N GLN A 338 -24.36 7.10 13.22
CA GLN A 338 -24.63 8.48 13.64
C GLN A 338 -24.78 8.64 15.17
N ASN A 339 -24.09 9.62 15.73
CA ASN A 339 -23.96 9.92 17.16
C ASN A 339 -23.09 8.96 18.00
N THR A 340 -22.54 7.88 17.43
CA THR A 340 -21.54 7.03 18.10
C THR A 340 -20.17 7.69 18.07
N LYS A 341 -19.47 7.69 19.21
CA LYS A 341 -18.09 8.17 19.31
C LYS A 341 -17.07 7.04 19.40
N ALA A 342 -15.82 7.36 19.08
CA ALA A 342 -14.64 6.52 19.35
C ALA A 342 -14.57 6.06 20.82
N SER A 343 -14.94 6.92 21.78
CA SER A 343 -15.00 6.58 23.21
C SER A 343 -15.93 5.41 23.52
N ASP A 344 -17.08 5.34 22.84
CA ASP A 344 -18.18 4.46 23.20
C ASP A 344 -17.87 3.00 22.84
N ILE A 345 -17.02 2.84 21.82
CA ILE A 345 -16.43 1.59 21.31
C ILE A 345 -15.00 1.35 21.82
N ARG A 346 -14.58 2.10 22.85
CA ARG A 346 -13.28 1.97 23.55
C ARG A 346 -12.04 2.24 22.70
N VAL A 347 -12.13 3.17 21.76
CA VAL A 347 -10.96 3.78 21.11
C VAL A 347 -10.60 5.06 21.87
N SER A 348 -9.48 5.00 22.60
CA SER A 348 -8.91 6.12 23.37
C SER A 348 -7.43 6.33 23.09
N SER A 349 -6.92 5.78 21.98
CA SER A 349 -5.53 5.95 21.55
C SER A 349 -5.39 5.73 20.04
N ILE A 350 -4.33 6.30 19.45
CA ILE A 350 -3.96 6.07 18.04
C ILE A 350 -3.78 4.57 17.75
N LYS A 351 -3.25 3.80 18.73
CA LYS A 351 -3.04 2.36 18.62
C LYS A 351 -4.36 1.57 18.60
N ASP A 352 -5.35 2.00 19.37
CA ASP A 352 -6.70 1.42 19.34
C ASP A 352 -7.44 1.76 18.05
N TRP A 353 -7.24 2.96 17.50
CA TRP A 353 -7.77 3.34 16.18
C TRP A 353 -7.13 2.51 15.06
N ILE A 354 -5.80 2.36 15.01
CA ILE A 354 -5.12 1.49 14.03
C ILE A 354 -5.63 0.04 14.12
N ARG A 355 -5.79 -0.49 15.33
CA ARG A 355 -6.38 -1.82 15.57
C ARG A 355 -7.81 -1.90 15.02
N LEU A 356 -8.70 -0.98 15.43
CA LEU A 356 -10.10 -1.04 15.04
C LEU A 356 -10.34 -0.74 13.55
N LEU A 357 -9.45 0.04 12.91
CA LEU A 357 -9.42 0.27 11.48
C LEU A 357 -9.10 -1.03 10.69
N ASN A 358 -8.21 -1.88 11.20
CA ASN A 358 -7.93 -3.18 10.60
C ASN A 358 -9.03 -4.21 10.89
N ASN A 359 -9.57 -4.26 12.11
CA ASN A 359 -10.78 -5.04 12.41
C ASN A 359 -11.93 -4.67 11.46
N PHE A 360 -12.15 -3.38 11.21
CA PHE A 360 -13.11 -2.90 10.22
C PHE A 360 -12.78 -3.44 8.82
N ALA A 361 -11.53 -3.37 8.35
CA ALA A 361 -11.16 -3.97 7.06
C ALA A 361 -11.47 -5.47 6.99
N GLU A 362 -11.09 -6.23 8.02
CA GLU A 362 -11.29 -7.68 8.13
C GLU A 362 -12.78 -8.06 8.12
N GLU A 363 -13.61 -7.42 8.95
CA GLU A 363 -15.06 -7.62 9.00
C GLU A 363 -15.75 -7.36 7.64
N ARG A 364 -15.28 -6.35 6.90
CA ARG A 364 -15.87 -5.95 5.61
C ARG A 364 -15.40 -6.86 4.47
N VAL A 365 -14.15 -7.33 4.49
CA VAL A 365 -13.68 -8.39 3.59
C VAL A 365 -14.40 -9.71 3.88
N ALA A 366 -14.64 -10.05 5.15
CA ALA A 366 -15.42 -11.23 5.52
C ALA A 366 -16.87 -11.14 5.03
N SER A 367 -17.54 -9.99 5.20
CA SER A 367 -18.88 -9.75 4.65
C SER A 367 -18.93 -9.85 3.13
N TRP A 368 -17.91 -9.36 2.42
CA TRP A 368 -17.79 -9.49 0.96
C TRP A 368 -17.62 -10.95 0.53
N LYS A 369 -16.79 -11.73 1.26
CA LYS A 369 -16.67 -13.17 1.05
C LYS A 369 -18.00 -13.91 1.28
N GLU A 370 -18.72 -13.55 2.33
CA GLU A 370 -20.01 -14.16 2.66
C GLU A 370 -21.09 -13.85 1.60
N GLU A 371 -21.10 -12.64 1.03
CA GLU A 371 -21.99 -12.26 -0.08
C GLU A 371 -21.66 -13.05 -1.35
N ALA A 372 -20.37 -13.18 -1.69
CA ALA A 372 -19.91 -13.97 -2.84
C ALA A 372 -20.33 -15.45 -2.76
N LEU A 373 -20.13 -16.08 -1.59
CA LEU A 373 -20.39 -17.52 -1.41
C LEU A 373 -21.89 -17.86 -1.30
N LYS A 374 -22.75 -16.88 -1.05
CA LYS A 374 -24.22 -17.06 -1.01
C LYS A 374 -24.91 -16.87 -2.37
N GLY A 375 -24.17 -16.40 -3.39
CA GLY A 375 -24.74 -15.88 -4.63
C GLY A 375 -25.26 -14.45 -4.44
N VAL A 376 -24.99 -13.57 -5.42
CA VAL A 376 -25.20 -12.12 -5.32
C VAL A 376 -26.68 -11.78 -5.01
N PRO A 377 -27.01 -11.28 -3.81
CA PRO A 377 -28.39 -10.93 -3.49
C PRO A 377 -28.77 -9.62 -4.19
N ARG A 378 -29.86 -9.62 -4.98
CA ARG A 378 -30.38 -8.45 -5.73
C ARG A 378 -30.96 -7.31 -4.85
N VAL A 379 -30.40 -7.05 -3.67
CA VAL A 379 -31.03 -6.20 -2.64
C VAL A 379 -30.66 -4.72 -2.81
N GLN A 380 -29.41 -4.41 -3.15
CA GLN A 380 -28.96 -3.07 -3.58
C GLN A 380 -27.52 -3.15 -4.12
N PHE A 381 -27.26 -2.55 -5.29
CA PHE A 381 -25.90 -2.37 -5.78
C PHE A 381 -25.25 -1.18 -5.08
N TRP A 382 -24.01 -1.35 -4.64
CA TRP A 382 -23.19 -0.28 -4.04
C TRP A 382 -23.08 0.99 -4.92
N SER A 383 -23.38 0.86 -6.22
CA SER A 383 -23.32 1.89 -7.24
C SER A 383 -24.63 2.67 -7.42
N GLU A 384 -25.74 2.19 -6.85
CA GLU A 384 -27.10 2.65 -7.14
C GLU A 384 -27.78 3.25 -5.89
N GLY A 385 -27.78 4.58 -5.76
CA GLY A 385 -28.47 5.28 -4.66
C GLY A 385 -27.73 6.53 -4.17
N ASP A 386 -28.26 7.15 -3.12
CA ASP A 386 -27.54 8.14 -2.32
C ASP A 386 -26.65 7.38 -1.31
N TRP A 387 -25.41 7.08 -1.68
CA TRP A 387 -24.49 6.32 -0.81
C TRP A 387 -23.67 7.23 0.11
N GLY A 388 -23.15 6.60 1.16
CA GLY A 388 -22.45 7.18 2.30
C GLY A 388 -22.60 6.20 3.46
N TYR A 389 -21.74 6.29 4.49
CA TYR A 389 -21.70 5.28 5.55
C TYR A 389 -23.04 5.09 6.30
N ASP A 390 -23.83 6.17 6.41
CA ASP A 390 -25.13 6.22 7.07
C ASP A 390 -26.31 5.58 6.28
N LEU A 391 -26.12 5.25 4.99
CA LEU A 391 -27.21 4.90 4.06
C LEU A 391 -27.12 3.46 3.49
N ILE A 392 -26.28 2.63 4.11
CA ILE A 392 -25.97 1.26 3.67
C ILE A 392 -26.94 0.27 4.32
N ASP A 393 -27.57 -0.61 3.53
CA ASP A 393 -28.36 -1.73 4.06
C ASP A 393 -27.45 -2.59 4.97
N PRO A 394 -27.82 -2.84 6.24
CA PRO A 394 -27.05 -3.70 7.16
C PRO A 394 -26.87 -5.16 6.66
N LYS A 395 -27.40 -5.52 5.48
CA LYS A 395 -27.09 -6.77 4.75
C LYS A 395 -25.85 -6.69 3.84
N SER A 396 -25.57 -5.56 3.16
CA SER A 396 -24.45 -5.43 2.20
C SER A 396 -23.31 -4.59 2.79
N ASN A 397 -22.78 -5.08 3.91
CA ASN A 397 -21.90 -4.34 4.81
C ASN A 397 -20.55 -3.95 4.20
N PHE A 398 -20.02 -4.72 3.23
CA PHE A 398 -18.69 -4.51 2.67
C PHE A 398 -18.53 -3.18 1.90
N SER A 399 -19.63 -2.63 1.41
CA SER A 399 -19.70 -1.33 0.73
C SER A 399 -19.06 -0.18 1.54
N GLN A 400 -19.05 -0.27 2.89
CA GLN A 400 -18.34 0.69 3.75
C GLN A 400 -16.82 0.69 3.52
N LEU A 401 -16.18 -0.47 3.27
CA LEU A 401 -14.74 -0.53 3.01
C LEU A 401 -14.42 0.06 1.63
N MET A 402 -15.26 -0.21 0.62
CA MET A 402 -15.15 0.44 -0.69
C MET A 402 -15.32 1.96 -0.59
N GLN A 403 -16.32 2.43 0.15
CA GLN A 403 -16.47 3.85 0.46
C GLN A 403 -15.25 4.41 1.19
N TYR A 404 -14.59 3.64 2.06
CA TYR A 404 -13.33 4.03 2.72
C TYR A 404 -12.13 4.10 1.77
N GLY A 405 -12.08 3.25 0.73
CA GLY A 405 -11.08 3.35 -0.35
C GLY A 405 -11.26 4.57 -1.27
N MET A 406 -12.44 5.18 -1.28
CA MET A 406 -12.76 6.34 -2.14
C MET A 406 -12.37 7.68 -1.49
N GLY A 407 -11.90 8.62 -2.31
CA GLY A 407 -11.47 9.95 -1.87
C GLY A 407 -12.54 10.97 -1.49
N SER A 408 -13.83 10.62 -1.54
CA SER A 408 -14.96 11.53 -1.28
C SER A 408 -16.19 10.78 -0.75
N ILE A 409 -16.90 11.38 0.20
CA ILE A 409 -18.19 10.88 0.72
C ILE A 409 -19.34 11.56 -0.05
N PRO A 410 -20.34 10.81 -0.54
CA PRO A 410 -21.49 11.33 -1.27
C PRO A 410 -22.66 11.69 -0.33
N PRO A 411 -23.78 12.21 -0.88
CA PRO A 411 -23.89 12.83 -2.20
C PRO A 411 -23.24 14.23 -2.24
N GLN A 412 -22.82 14.80 -1.10
CA GLN A 412 -22.32 16.19 -1.03
C GLN A 412 -20.88 16.38 -1.55
N GLY A 413 -20.18 15.30 -1.93
CA GLY A 413 -18.82 15.37 -2.48
C GLY A 413 -17.71 15.78 -1.50
N ARG A 414 -18.01 15.86 -0.19
CA ARG A 414 -17.05 16.16 0.88
C ARG A 414 -15.87 15.19 0.84
N ARG A 415 -14.66 15.62 1.23
CA ARG A 415 -13.53 14.69 1.30
C ARG A 415 -13.74 13.63 2.37
N ASN A 416 -13.29 12.42 2.08
CA ASN A 416 -13.35 11.29 3.00
C ASN A 416 -12.13 11.32 3.94
N PRO A 417 -12.31 11.26 5.28
CA PRO A 417 -11.20 11.15 6.23
C PRO A 417 -10.67 9.70 6.27
N THR A 418 -10.20 9.23 5.12
CA THR A 418 -9.58 7.92 4.92
C THR A 418 -8.07 8.00 4.97
N ILE A 419 -7.39 6.94 5.41
CA ILE A 419 -5.93 6.84 5.25
C ILE A 419 -5.48 6.29 3.90
N VAL A 420 -6.41 5.88 3.04
CA VAL A 420 -6.10 5.32 1.71
C VAL A 420 -5.90 6.43 0.69
N TYR A 421 -6.84 7.37 0.59
CA TYR A 421 -6.88 8.40 -0.46
C TYR A 421 -6.41 9.80 0.01
N ASN A 422 -6.01 9.98 1.28
CA ASN A 422 -5.47 11.26 1.73
C ASN A 422 -4.00 11.44 1.33
N ARG A 423 -3.54 12.69 1.34
CA ARG A 423 -2.28 13.10 0.69
C ARG A 423 -1.41 13.99 1.55
N TRP A 424 -0.12 13.69 1.56
CA TRP A 424 0.93 14.49 2.21
C TRP A 424 1.35 15.71 1.37
N CYS A 425 1.02 15.70 0.08
CA CYS A 425 1.50 16.67 -0.90
C CYS A 425 0.38 17.57 -1.42
N THR A 426 0.64 18.87 -1.50
CA THR A 426 -0.22 19.85 -2.16
C THR A 426 0.33 20.07 -3.57
N ASN A 427 -0.52 19.98 -4.60
CA ASN A 427 -0.13 20.05 -6.02
C ASN A 427 1.04 19.12 -6.41
N GLY A 428 1.25 17.99 -5.72
CA GLY A 428 2.37 17.08 -5.98
C GLY A 428 3.66 17.41 -5.21
N MET A 429 3.82 18.64 -4.70
CA MET A 429 4.93 19.00 -3.81
C MET A 429 4.65 18.63 -2.35
N PRO A 430 5.64 18.10 -1.61
CA PRO A 430 5.53 17.89 -0.17
C PRO A 430 5.08 19.13 0.59
N ARG A 431 4.24 18.94 1.61
CA ARG A 431 3.96 20.00 2.58
C ARG A 431 5.20 20.24 3.43
N SER A 432 5.66 21.49 3.48
CA SER A 432 6.67 21.94 4.44
C SER A 432 6.21 21.69 5.89
N PHE A 433 7.16 21.60 6.81
CA PHE A 433 6.93 21.59 8.26
C PHE A 433 7.64 22.77 8.96
N PHE A 434 8.21 23.69 8.17
CA PHE A 434 8.97 24.86 8.61
C PHE A 434 8.08 26.12 8.58
N PRO A 435 8.29 27.10 9.48
CA PRO A 435 7.30 28.13 9.83
C PRO A 435 7.09 29.24 8.79
N ASN A 436 7.47 29.04 7.53
CA ASN A 436 7.46 30.05 6.48
C ASN A 436 6.16 30.04 5.64
N SER A 437 5.02 29.70 6.27
CA SER A 437 3.72 29.70 5.61
C SER A 437 2.72 30.46 6.47
N ASP A 438 2.22 31.57 5.94
CA ASP A 438 1.21 32.42 6.58
C ASP A 438 -0.21 31.81 6.52
N GLU A 439 -0.40 30.62 5.93
CA GLU A 439 -1.72 29.97 5.85
C GLU A 439 -2.05 29.26 7.19
N PRO A 440 -3.11 29.66 7.93
CA PRO A 440 -3.42 29.08 9.24
C PRO A 440 -3.69 27.57 9.18
N LYS A 441 -4.31 27.08 8.09
CA LYS A 441 -4.59 25.66 7.86
C LYS A 441 -3.31 24.82 7.74
N HIS A 442 -2.22 25.41 7.24
CA HIS A 442 -0.92 24.76 7.16
C HIS A 442 -0.29 24.63 8.55
N ALA A 443 -0.35 25.69 9.37
CA ALA A 443 0.11 25.65 10.76
C ALA A 443 -0.65 24.59 11.59
N VAL A 444 -1.98 24.53 11.45
CA VAL A 444 -2.82 23.49 12.09
C VAL A 444 -2.44 22.09 11.61
N PHE A 445 -2.30 21.86 10.30
CA PHE A 445 -1.87 20.56 9.76
C PHE A 445 -0.52 20.11 10.35
N VAL A 446 0.46 21.02 10.37
CA VAL A 446 1.80 20.77 10.93
C VAL A 446 1.75 20.45 12.43
N GLY A 447 0.92 21.16 13.20
CA GLY A 447 0.72 20.90 14.64
C GLY A 447 0.07 19.53 14.90
N LEU A 448 -1.00 19.21 14.17
CA LEU A 448 -1.70 17.91 14.30
C LEU A 448 -0.79 16.72 13.96
N VAL A 449 0.00 16.82 12.88
CA VAL A 449 0.93 15.74 12.50
C VAL A 449 2.08 15.60 13.52
N ARG A 450 2.58 16.70 14.10
CA ARG A 450 3.56 16.62 15.21
C ARG A 450 2.99 15.90 16.44
N ASP A 451 1.76 16.25 16.85
CA ASP A 451 1.12 15.60 18.00
C ASP A 451 0.81 14.12 17.73
N PHE A 452 0.50 13.76 16.48
CA PHE A 452 0.37 12.35 16.07
C PHE A 452 1.67 11.58 16.29
N PHE A 453 2.81 12.07 15.78
CA PHE A 453 4.13 11.44 15.97
C PHE A 453 4.59 11.38 17.43
N ARG A 454 4.21 12.38 18.24
CA ARG A 454 4.42 12.39 19.70
C ARG A 454 3.63 11.27 20.37
N ARG A 455 2.30 11.25 20.19
CA ARG A 455 1.36 10.35 20.89
C ARG A 455 1.42 8.89 20.43
N SER A 456 1.91 8.63 19.22
CA SER A 456 2.08 7.28 18.67
C SER A 456 3.49 6.69 18.90
N GLU A 457 4.41 7.48 19.47
CA GLU A 457 5.84 7.16 19.63
C GLU A 457 6.57 6.79 18.32
N LEU A 458 5.96 7.06 17.16
CA LEU A 458 6.54 6.74 15.86
C LEU A 458 7.78 7.57 15.53
N ALA A 459 8.71 6.95 14.82
CA ALA A 459 9.82 7.61 14.12
C ALA A 459 9.48 7.85 12.64
N ILE A 460 8.67 6.98 12.01
CA ILE A 460 8.43 6.99 10.56
C ILE A 460 6.97 6.68 10.19
N ILE A 461 6.45 7.36 9.16
CA ILE A 461 5.30 6.92 8.36
C ILE A 461 5.75 6.64 6.91
N CYS A 462 5.53 5.44 6.40
CA CYS A 462 5.77 5.03 5.01
C CYS A 462 4.46 4.97 4.22
N THR A 463 4.48 5.43 2.96
CA THR A 463 3.27 5.70 2.16
C THR A 463 3.49 5.56 0.64
N GLY A 464 2.43 5.19 -0.08
CA GLY A 464 2.30 5.14 -1.54
C GLY A 464 1.34 6.22 -2.07
N HIS A 465 0.42 5.84 -2.97
CA HIS A 465 -0.73 6.64 -3.48
C HIS A 465 -0.40 7.91 -4.30
N GLN A 466 0.68 8.61 -3.99
CA GLN A 466 1.07 9.88 -4.60
C GLN A 466 2.32 9.70 -5.44
N PRO A 467 2.21 9.62 -6.78
CA PRO A 467 3.36 9.35 -7.62
C PRO A 467 4.31 10.53 -7.64
N GLN A 468 5.56 10.29 -7.23
CA GLN A 468 6.56 11.34 -7.07
C GLN A 468 7.84 11.08 -7.86
N GLY A 469 7.74 10.40 -9.00
CA GLY A 469 8.85 10.23 -9.95
C GLY A 469 9.64 8.94 -9.70
N ASP A 470 10.96 9.01 -9.65
CA ASP A 470 11.89 7.87 -9.69
C ASP A 470 12.60 7.53 -8.38
N MET A 471 12.30 8.27 -7.30
CA MET A 471 12.77 7.98 -5.96
C MET A 471 11.76 8.43 -4.89
N PRO A 472 11.84 7.88 -3.67
CA PRO A 472 11.13 8.37 -2.51
C PRO A 472 11.29 9.87 -2.27
N ASN A 473 10.24 10.50 -1.76
CA ASN A 473 10.20 11.89 -1.35
C ASN A 473 10.07 11.96 0.18
N PRO A 474 11.18 12.10 0.93
CA PRO A 474 11.11 12.23 2.38
C PRO A 474 10.56 13.59 2.80
N ILE A 475 9.98 13.65 3.99
CA ILE A 475 9.52 14.87 4.65
C ILE A 475 9.97 14.85 6.11
N ALA A 476 10.73 15.86 6.51
CA ALA A 476 11.22 16.02 7.87
C ALA A 476 10.16 16.67 8.76
N VAL A 477 9.79 15.99 9.86
CA VAL A 477 8.85 16.46 10.87
C VAL A 477 9.63 16.70 12.18
N PRO A 478 10.16 17.92 12.41
CA PRO A 478 10.92 18.21 13.62
C PRO A 478 10.01 18.28 14.85
N LEU A 479 10.42 17.57 15.92
CA LEU A 479 9.75 17.45 17.21
C LEU A 479 10.63 18.11 18.28
N TYR A 480 10.43 19.42 18.46
CA TYR A 480 11.27 20.30 19.26
C TYR A 480 11.31 19.94 20.75
N ASP A 481 10.18 19.48 21.28
CA ASP A 481 9.98 18.98 22.63
C ASP A 481 10.76 17.68 22.91
N CYS A 482 10.85 16.80 21.92
CA CYS A 482 11.60 15.54 21.99
C CYS A 482 13.07 15.66 21.55
N ASN A 483 13.51 16.83 21.06
CA ASN A 483 14.81 17.03 20.39
C ASN A 483 15.12 15.94 19.32
N ARG A 484 14.09 15.52 18.56
CA ARG A 484 14.22 14.52 17.48
C ARG A 484 13.55 14.98 16.18
N THR A 485 13.90 14.33 15.07
CA THR A 485 13.19 14.43 13.80
C THR A 485 12.45 13.13 13.55
N ALA A 486 11.16 13.21 13.21
CA ALA A 486 10.38 12.11 12.67
C ALA A 486 10.22 12.29 11.15
N TRP A 487 9.90 11.23 10.42
CA TRP A 487 9.95 11.23 8.96
C TRP A 487 8.67 10.68 8.32
N ILE A 488 8.26 11.28 7.21
CA ILE A 488 7.25 10.70 6.30
C ILE A 488 7.96 10.36 5.00
N LEU A 489 7.73 9.17 4.46
CA LEU A 489 8.39 8.64 3.26
C LEU A 489 7.35 8.26 2.20
N SER A 490 7.08 9.18 1.27
CA SER A 490 6.30 8.91 0.06
C SER A 490 7.16 8.09 -0.91
N CYS A 491 6.74 6.86 -1.20
CA CYS A 491 7.54 5.87 -1.92
C CYS A 491 6.93 5.45 -3.27
N ASP A 492 5.76 5.97 -3.62
CA ASP A 492 5.18 5.75 -4.95
C ASP A 492 6.04 6.40 -6.04
N THR A 493 6.49 5.53 -6.93
CA THR A 493 7.40 5.78 -8.06
C THR A 493 6.79 5.33 -9.39
N SER A 494 5.46 5.17 -9.44
CA SER A 494 4.70 4.68 -10.60
C SER A 494 4.82 5.57 -11.84
N TYR A 495 5.17 6.85 -11.68
CA TYR A 495 5.41 7.81 -12.78
C TYR A 495 6.91 8.11 -13.00
N SER A 496 7.80 7.18 -12.59
CA SER A 496 9.25 7.28 -12.81
C SER A 496 9.68 7.42 -14.28
N GLY A 497 8.81 7.10 -15.25
CA GLY A 497 9.05 7.30 -16.68
C GLY A 497 8.73 8.70 -17.19
N ASP A 498 8.20 9.60 -16.35
CA ASP A 498 7.82 10.98 -16.72
C ASP A 498 8.72 12.06 -16.08
N VAL A 499 9.76 11.64 -15.36
CA VAL A 499 10.73 12.52 -14.70
C VAL A 499 11.63 13.21 -15.73
N ASN A 500 11.75 14.53 -15.59
CA ASN A 500 12.63 15.37 -16.39
C ASN A 500 13.90 15.73 -15.59
N PHE A 501 15.05 15.83 -16.24
CA PHE A 501 16.30 16.24 -15.58
C PHE A 501 16.74 17.64 -15.98
N VAL A 502 16.93 18.50 -14.98
CA VAL A 502 17.51 19.83 -15.09
C VAL A 502 19.01 19.75 -14.82
N ASN A 503 19.81 20.39 -15.68
CA ASN A 503 21.27 20.32 -15.63
C ASN A 503 21.82 21.72 -15.29
N GLN A 504 22.65 21.83 -14.23
CA GLN A 504 23.20 23.14 -13.80
C GLN A 504 24.23 23.74 -14.77
N HIS A 505 24.89 22.91 -15.59
CA HIS A 505 26.11 23.30 -16.30
C HIS A 505 26.11 22.81 -17.76
N SER A 506 26.07 23.77 -18.70
CA SER A 506 26.16 23.61 -20.16
C SER A 506 24.98 22.91 -20.86
N GLU A 507 24.64 23.42 -22.05
CA GLU A 507 23.74 22.73 -22.99
C GLU A 507 24.33 21.42 -23.56
N SER A 508 25.64 21.21 -23.44
CA SER A 508 26.35 20.12 -24.12
C SER A 508 26.19 18.73 -23.48
N ILE A 509 25.75 18.64 -22.22
CA ILE A 509 25.51 17.36 -21.53
C ILE A 509 24.13 17.43 -20.88
N LYS A 510 23.08 17.36 -21.69
CA LYS A 510 21.70 17.23 -21.20
C LYS A 510 21.52 15.80 -20.68
N ARG A 511 21.56 15.59 -19.35
CA ARG A 511 20.92 14.40 -18.74
C ARG A 511 19.48 14.38 -19.26
N LYS A 512 19.15 13.33 -20.01
CA LYS A 512 17.82 13.12 -20.57
C LYS A 512 17.24 11.91 -19.86
N GLY A 513 16.10 12.08 -19.20
CA GLY A 513 15.34 10.94 -18.70
C GLY A 513 15.12 9.95 -19.86
N LEU A 514 15.43 8.68 -19.64
CA LEU A 514 15.20 7.63 -20.64
C LEU A 514 13.70 7.51 -20.95
N GLY A 515 12.86 7.94 -20.01
CA GLY A 515 11.42 8.03 -20.13
C GLY A 515 10.72 6.68 -19.99
N ARG A 516 9.42 6.64 -20.27
CA ARG A 516 8.67 5.38 -20.38
C ARG A 516 9.26 4.43 -21.44
N GLN A 517 9.78 4.99 -22.54
CA GLN A 517 10.54 4.27 -23.58
C GLN A 517 9.84 3.02 -24.17
N GLY A 518 8.50 3.00 -24.19
CA GLY A 518 7.66 1.88 -24.64
C GLY A 518 7.07 1.02 -23.51
N SER A 519 7.38 1.31 -22.25
CA SER A 519 6.74 0.71 -21.07
C SER A 519 5.21 0.82 -21.12
N LYS A 520 4.54 -0.20 -20.58
CA LYS A 520 3.07 -0.25 -20.42
C LYS A 520 2.57 0.67 -19.30
N SER A 521 3.37 0.82 -18.25
CA SER A 521 3.07 1.59 -17.04
C SER A 521 3.49 3.07 -17.16
N GLY A 522 3.40 3.81 -16.05
CA GLY A 522 4.08 5.10 -15.91
C GLY A 522 5.59 5.00 -15.64
N ARG A 523 6.11 3.79 -15.42
CA ARG A 523 7.49 3.57 -14.94
C ARG A 523 8.47 3.49 -16.10
N GLY A 524 9.67 4.04 -15.92
CA GLY A 524 10.75 4.01 -16.92
C GLY A 524 11.45 2.65 -16.98
N LEU A 525 11.97 2.24 -18.14
CA LEU A 525 12.56 0.90 -18.36
C LEU A 525 13.73 0.56 -17.43
N VAL A 526 14.46 1.55 -16.93
CA VAL A 526 15.61 1.37 -16.01
C VAL A 526 15.28 1.70 -14.56
N ALA A 527 14.24 2.51 -14.32
CA ALA A 527 14.00 3.12 -13.03
C ALA A 527 13.59 2.08 -11.98
N VAL A 528 14.18 2.20 -10.79
CA VAL A 528 13.90 1.36 -9.62
C VAL A 528 14.44 2.01 -8.35
N SER A 529 13.67 1.93 -7.26
CA SER A 529 14.10 2.36 -5.93
C SER A 529 13.62 1.37 -4.87
N GLU A 530 14.54 0.87 -4.04
CA GLU A 530 14.24 0.16 -2.79
C GLU A 530 14.41 1.12 -1.61
N VAL A 531 13.40 1.19 -0.73
CA VAL A 531 13.54 1.78 0.62
C VAL A 531 13.96 0.69 1.58
N LEU A 532 15.07 0.90 2.28
CA LEU A 532 15.67 -0.06 3.20
C LEU A 532 15.69 0.52 4.61
N ILE A 533 14.92 -0.10 5.51
CA ILE A 533 14.83 0.28 6.93
C ILE A 533 15.50 -0.82 7.77
N THR A 534 16.54 -0.47 8.51
CA THR A 534 17.16 -1.37 9.50
C THR A 534 16.51 -1.13 10.86
N GLN A 535 15.98 -2.18 11.48
CA GLN A 535 15.26 -2.13 12.75
C GLN A 535 15.83 -3.13 13.77
N CYS A 536 15.92 -2.72 15.03
CA CYS A 536 16.23 -3.61 16.15
C CYS A 536 15.07 -4.60 16.38
N THR A 537 15.33 -5.90 16.33
CA THR A 537 14.29 -6.94 16.44
C THR A 537 13.67 -7.02 17.84
N THR A 538 14.42 -6.66 18.88
CA THR A 538 13.99 -6.78 20.29
C THR A 538 13.26 -5.55 20.83
N SER A 539 13.58 -4.35 20.32
CA SER A 539 12.99 -3.09 20.80
C SER A 539 12.07 -2.40 19.79
N GLY A 540 12.00 -2.88 18.54
CA GLY A 540 11.23 -2.25 17.47
C GLY A 540 11.77 -0.88 17.03
N LYS A 541 12.94 -0.46 17.55
CA LYS A 541 13.54 0.83 17.22
C LYS A 541 14.15 0.86 15.83
N VAL A 542 13.97 1.98 15.12
CA VAL A 542 14.69 2.26 13.87
C VAL A 542 16.16 2.50 14.19
N LEU A 543 17.05 1.92 13.38
CA LEU A 543 18.51 2.02 13.52
C LEU A 543 19.15 2.78 12.35
N ASP A 544 18.63 2.59 11.14
CA ASP A 544 19.07 3.24 9.91
C ASP A 544 17.92 3.23 8.89
N VAL A 545 17.82 4.27 8.06
CA VAL A 545 16.95 4.30 6.88
C VAL A 545 17.64 5.01 5.75
N HIS A 546 17.74 4.34 4.61
CA HIS A 546 18.21 4.90 3.35
C HIS A 546 17.47 4.24 2.18
N TRP A 547 17.68 4.72 0.96
CA TRP A 547 17.14 4.12 -0.25
C TRP A 547 18.18 4.13 -1.38
N HIS A 548 18.01 3.23 -2.34
CA HIS A 548 18.95 3.08 -3.46
C HIS A 548 18.28 2.47 -4.69
N GLY A 549 18.94 2.60 -5.83
CA GLY A 549 18.56 1.90 -7.06
C GLY A 549 19.13 2.59 -8.28
N ILE A 550 18.28 2.76 -9.30
CA ILE A 550 18.61 3.43 -10.56
C ILE A 550 17.56 4.50 -10.86
N LEU A 551 18.04 5.71 -11.15
CA LEU A 551 17.21 6.84 -11.57
C LEU A 551 16.71 6.67 -13.00
N SER A 552 15.73 7.49 -13.39
CA SER A 552 15.09 7.46 -14.70
C SER A 552 15.99 7.89 -15.87
N ASP A 553 17.19 8.44 -15.61
CA ASP A 553 18.25 8.65 -16.61
C ASP A 553 19.25 7.47 -16.71
N GLY A 554 19.07 6.42 -15.91
CA GLY A 554 19.94 5.24 -15.85
C GLY A 554 21.11 5.36 -14.86
N SER A 555 21.26 6.47 -14.14
CA SER A 555 22.32 6.58 -13.12
C SER A 555 21.97 5.83 -11.83
N SER A 556 22.88 4.96 -11.37
CA SER A 556 22.78 4.26 -10.09
C SER A 556 23.03 5.22 -8.92
N TYR A 557 22.34 5.02 -7.80
CA TYR A 557 22.45 5.89 -6.63
C TYR A 557 22.19 5.16 -5.31
N LYS A 558 22.69 5.74 -4.21
CA LYS A 558 22.37 5.40 -2.82
C LYS A 558 22.26 6.69 -2.01
N SER A 559 21.21 6.84 -1.20
CA SER A 559 21.06 7.98 -0.29
C SER A 559 21.98 7.87 0.93
N SER A 560 22.22 9.00 1.60
CA SER A 560 22.61 9.00 3.00
C SER A 560 21.53 8.34 3.87
N SER A 561 21.92 7.91 5.06
CA SER A 561 20.98 7.65 6.15
C SER A 561 20.18 8.91 6.49
N LEU A 562 18.93 8.75 6.94
CA LEU A 562 18.14 9.82 7.55
C LEU A 562 18.67 10.16 8.95
N ASP A 563 18.71 11.44 9.28
CA ASP A 563 19.05 11.90 10.64
C ASP A 563 17.78 11.96 11.51
N PHE A 564 17.81 11.27 12.65
CA PHE A 564 16.71 11.27 13.64
C PHE A 564 16.97 12.26 14.78
N ALA A 565 18.16 12.88 14.86
CA ALA A 565 18.38 14.03 15.72
C ALA A 565 17.57 15.23 15.21
N LEU A 566 17.14 16.11 16.12
CA LEU A 566 16.67 17.41 15.71
C LEU A 566 17.85 18.23 15.18
N HIS A 567 17.80 18.60 13.90
CA HIS A 567 18.74 19.59 13.35
C HIS A 567 18.59 20.89 14.14
N LYS A 568 19.64 21.27 14.87
CA LYS A 568 19.73 22.59 15.49
C LYS A 568 19.72 23.62 14.36
N GLN A 569 18.81 24.59 14.41
CA GLN A 569 18.86 25.78 13.55
C GLN A 569 19.99 26.72 13.99
N ASP A 570 21.22 26.22 13.96
CA ASP A 570 22.40 27.06 14.02
C ASP A 570 22.49 27.81 12.69
N LYS A 571 22.21 29.11 12.72
CA LYS A 571 22.05 29.98 11.54
C LYS A 571 23.33 30.12 10.71
N THR A 572 24.41 29.44 11.11
CA THR A 572 25.73 29.47 10.49
C THR A 572 26.01 28.27 9.58
N GLN A 573 25.25 27.17 9.66
CA GLN A 573 25.40 26.03 8.76
C GLN A 573 24.38 26.08 7.62
N SER A 574 24.80 26.61 6.47
CA SER A 574 24.06 26.69 5.19
C SER A 574 23.86 25.34 4.49
N GLY A 575 23.79 24.24 5.25
CA GLY A 575 23.65 22.88 4.71
C GLY A 575 22.27 22.63 4.11
N ILE A 576 22.23 21.96 2.96
CA ILE A 576 20.97 21.49 2.39
C ILE A 576 20.45 20.31 3.25
N LEU A 577 19.30 20.49 3.87
CA LEU A 577 18.65 19.46 4.70
C LEU A 577 17.71 18.60 3.84
N VAL A 578 17.77 17.28 4.04
CA VAL A 578 16.86 16.31 3.40
C VAL A 578 15.43 16.44 3.95
N GLY A 579 14.43 16.25 3.08
CA GLY A 579 13.02 16.38 3.44
C GLY A 579 12.61 17.80 3.85
N CYS A 580 13.29 18.79 3.27
CA CYS A 580 13.07 20.22 3.50
C CYS A 580 13.00 20.96 2.16
N LEU A 581 12.45 22.18 2.18
CA LEU A 581 12.66 23.15 1.10
C LEU A 581 14.16 23.45 0.99
N ALA A 582 14.68 23.40 -0.23
CA ALA A 582 16.06 23.75 -0.51
C ALA A 582 16.22 25.29 -0.50
N PRO A 583 17.34 25.85 0.00
CA PRO A 583 17.54 27.30 0.07
C PRO A 583 17.51 27.96 -1.32
N ILE A 584 16.98 29.18 -1.39
CA ILE A 584 16.72 29.87 -2.67
C ILE A 584 18.02 30.23 -3.42
N SER A 585 19.13 30.44 -2.70
CA SER A 585 20.39 31.00 -3.21
C SER A 585 21.33 29.95 -3.84
N PHE A 586 20.90 29.23 -4.88
CA PHE A 586 21.76 28.30 -5.66
C PHE A 586 22.45 28.95 -6.87
N GLY A 587 22.71 30.26 -6.77
CA GLY A 587 23.28 31.06 -7.84
C GLY A 587 22.36 31.19 -9.06
N SER A 588 22.80 32.01 -10.02
CA SER A 588 22.04 32.31 -11.24
C SER A 588 21.85 31.11 -12.19
N SER A 589 22.39 29.93 -11.86
CA SER A 589 22.26 28.70 -12.65
C SER A 589 20.84 28.11 -12.65
N LEU A 590 20.12 28.23 -11.52
CA LEU A 590 18.74 27.75 -11.40
C LEU A 590 17.71 28.85 -11.71
N GLU A 591 18.05 30.13 -11.43
CA GLU A 591 17.23 31.30 -11.79
C GLU A 591 17.03 31.47 -13.30
N ASN A 592 17.93 30.93 -14.13
CA ASN A 592 17.80 30.91 -15.59
C ASN A 592 17.08 29.64 -16.13
N SER A 593 16.61 28.74 -15.26
CA SER A 593 15.74 27.64 -15.68
C SER A 593 14.30 28.13 -15.81
N ALA A 594 13.56 27.67 -16.82
CA ALA A 594 12.17 28.07 -17.07
C ALA A 594 11.17 27.39 -16.10
N ILE A 595 11.54 27.27 -14.83
CA ILE A 595 10.89 26.47 -13.78
C ILE A 595 10.86 27.33 -12.52
N ASP A 596 9.94 28.30 -12.50
CA ASP A 596 9.71 29.17 -11.35
C ASP A 596 9.10 28.39 -10.17
N GLY A 597 9.78 28.33 -9.04
CA GLY A 597 9.18 27.88 -7.79
C GLY A 597 10.13 27.20 -6.80
N PRO A 598 9.58 26.69 -5.68
CA PRO A 598 10.36 26.02 -4.65
C PRO A 598 10.94 24.69 -5.13
N TRP A 599 12.16 24.41 -4.70
CA TRP A 599 12.81 23.10 -4.84
C TRP A 599 12.81 22.38 -3.48
N TRP A 600 12.75 21.05 -3.51
CA TRP A 600 12.67 20.19 -2.33
C TRP A 600 13.82 19.17 -2.32
N THR A 601 14.53 19.06 -1.20
CA THR A 601 15.68 18.15 -1.09
C THR A 601 15.22 16.73 -0.83
N ARG A 602 15.50 15.83 -1.77
CA ARG A 602 15.21 14.40 -1.60
C ARG A 602 16.30 13.66 -0.88
N ALA A 603 17.52 13.70 -1.39
CA ALA A 603 18.61 12.87 -0.90
C ALA A 603 19.94 13.63 -0.94
N VAL A 604 20.80 13.38 0.04
CA VAL A 604 22.25 13.43 -0.20
C VAL A 604 22.63 12.08 -0.82
N LEU A 605 23.43 12.07 -1.88
CA LEU A 605 23.93 10.84 -2.50
C LEU A 605 25.31 10.49 -1.94
N ILE A 606 25.52 9.20 -1.67
CA ILE A 606 26.83 8.63 -1.37
C ILE A 606 27.45 8.20 -2.70
N GLU A 607 28.59 8.80 -3.08
CA GLU A 607 29.54 8.20 -4.03
C GLU A 607 30.61 7.40 -3.26
N ASP A 608 31.36 6.54 -3.94
CA ASP A 608 32.39 5.70 -3.33
C ASP A 608 33.47 6.52 -2.57
N GLU A 609 34.07 5.87 -1.56
CA GLU A 609 34.70 6.48 -0.37
C GLU A 609 35.84 7.49 -0.63
N GLU A 610 36.38 7.58 -1.85
CA GLU A 610 37.50 8.46 -2.20
C GLU A 610 37.10 9.92 -2.52
N LYS A 611 35.80 10.24 -2.63
CA LYS A 611 35.34 11.55 -3.14
C LYS A 611 34.84 12.52 -2.06
N THR A 612 35.47 13.68 -1.99
CA THR A 612 35.15 14.79 -1.06
C THR A 612 33.95 15.67 -1.47
N LEU A 613 33.07 15.17 -2.34
CA LEU A 613 31.96 15.93 -2.92
C LEU A 613 30.62 15.29 -2.57
N GLN A 614 29.83 15.96 -1.73
CA GLN A 614 28.44 15.59 -1.52
C GLN A 614 27.60 16.01 -2.73
N LYS A 615 26.73 15.12 -3.18
CA LYS A 615 25.72 15.39 -4.20
C LYS A 615 24.35 15.44 -3.57
N TYR A 616 23.49 16.32 -4.05
CA TYR A 616 22.10 16.42 -3.58
C TYR A 616 21.17 16.23 -4.77
N VAL A 617 20.08 15.50 -4.57
CA VAL A 617 18.96 15.47 -5.51
C VAL A 617 17.87 16.39 -5.00
N LEU A 618 17.60 17.43 -5.77
CA LEU A 618 16.48 18.34 -5.58
C LEU A 618 15.35 17.94 -6.54
N VAL A 619 14.10 18.09 -6.10
CA VAL A 619 12.92 17.97 -6.97
C VAL A 619 12.13 19.27 -7.00
N HIS A 620 11.54 19.56 -8.15
CA HIS A 620 10.44 20.50 -8.33
C HIS A 620 9.32 19.81 -9.13
N GLY A 621 8.08 20.29 -9.06
CA GLY A 621 7.02 19.83 -9.95
C GLY A 621 5.61 20.23 -9.53
N GLU A 622 4.68 20.17 -10.48
CA GLU A 622 3.24 20.22 -10.18
C GLU A 622 2.49 19.03 -10.77
N GLY A 623 1.57 18.46 -9.99
CA GLY A 623 0.78 17.29 -10.35
C GLY A 623 1.66 16.07 -10.64
N PHE A 624 1.68 15.65 -11.90
CA PHE A 624 2.49 14.53 -12.40
C PHE A 624 3.81 14.98 -13.05
N HIS A 625 4.03 16.29 -13.22
CA HIS A 625 5.23 16.83 -13.88
C HIS A 625 6.36 16.98 -12.87
N SER A 626 7.21 15.95 -12.75
CA SER A 626 8.37 15.96 -11.83
C SER A 626 9.67 16.32 -12.56
N TYR A 627 10.46 17.19 -11.93
CA TYR A 627 11.75 17.68 -12.40
C TYR A 627 12.81 17.39 -11.34
N ASN A 628 13.76 16.50 -11.62
CA ASN A 628 14.93 16.26 -10.79
C ASN A 628 16.08 17.19 -11.21
N CYS A 629 16.82 17.72 -10.24
CA CYS A 629 18.11 18.37 -10.45
C CYS A 629 19.14 17.73 -9.51
N ILE A 630 20.34 17.42 -10.02
CA ILE A 630 21.43 16.88 -9.20
C ILE A 630 22.56 17.90 -9.12
N ILE A 631 22.91 18.30 -7.90
CA ILE A 631 23.83 19.42 -7.63
C ILE A 631 25.00 18.98 -6.73
N GLU A 632 26.18 19.58 -6.88
CA GLU A 632 27.40 19.24 -6.14
C GLU A 632 27.73 20.30 -5.08
N SER A 633 28.18 19.89 -3.88
CA SER A 633 28.39 20.83 -2.76
C SER A 633 29.37 21.98 -3.02
N LYS A 634 30.27 21.86 -4.01
CA LYS A 634 31.17 22.95 -4.44
C LYS A 634 30.48 24.09 -5.21
N SER A 635 29.27 23.90 -5.73
CA SER A 635 28.51 25.02 -6.34
C SER A 635 27.79 25.87 -5.30
N ILE A 636 27.57 25.36 -4.09
CA ILE A 636 26.90 26.05 -2.98
C ILE A 636 27.86 27.01 -2.23
N LEU A 637 29.17 26.72 -2.25
CA LEU A 637 30.21 27.41 -1.46
C LEU A 637 31.04 28.40 -2.29
N ARG A 638 30.47 28.96 -3.37
CA ARG A 638 31.16 29.87 -4.31
C ARG A 638 30.47 31.21 -4.53
N ASP A 639 29.22 31.32 -4.11
CA ASP A 639 28.41 32.54 -4.06
C ASP A 639 28.17 32.93 -2.58
#